data_AF-A0A819X7J7-F1
#
_entry.id   AF-A0A819X7J7-F1
#
_cell.length_a   1.000
_cell.length_b   1.000
_cell.length_c   1.000
_cell.angle_alpha   90.00
_cell.angle_beta   90.00
_cell.angle_gamma   90.00
#
_symmetry.space_group_name_H-M   'P 1'
#
loop_
_entity.id
_entity.type
_entity.pdbx_description
1 polymer ?
#
loop_
_entity_poly.entity_id
_entity_poly.type
_entity_poly.pdbx_seq_one_letter_code
_entity_poly.pdbx_strand_id
1 'polypeptide(L)'
;MIEESLSSDDLWLKIINEGVEDRVEVNQRMLIDKMLARYSSDFVVYRELIQNSDDANATLFILQIKCDLSNNTDDPEDFHNCLISEIRGINNGNIFNEDDWKRVITIAEGNTNIDVVGQFGVGFFSVFSYSEKPMIQSGKHCLAFVWQNGKSLTTFRKELSKEEQTTLSTSVILPMKTKYILQTKSTNEKIKPSLNLIQLKSYLTKVLSFTKHINEIIIEINHKNIFQVNKRKKSFSSIKLSSKLQEFFHLKSFTQTEQIFNIINGSSITLNHIDVEIEVHINEDFHKQIENVLKKRLPSIIHIEILFPSDQIFEKEQWNDLTNDEILKDLIPLKYFQEKFSPSGQIFIGLGTHQTTGIGMHIYSHLIPTIERENLDLQDPYISIWNEQLLKSIGNIIRFIYDQTIINIVNNHSQYLNTILSFYSFQTTVPNKTIGEFLLDGFLSSDKDIFVPIQRSSSDNQLLLIPSRHAYLSNSKYLEKFLSIPLIPFDIGQNEFIQILKHNKQIQELTNEIIREKIRESIFLYDELVNLLHWLCTNIFEDKSYIKTILSEIYYRETCQSTIIELENIEFYNILNLPLILPLPSNVLPSNIVNHISQEDLQKKLFLTKLPIRNLIQFYLLPTQHYLFENELTSNILLHLFSQYWNQFNTNNLNNVKIILSKLKCISTNQGMKLPQQSYISSANLSKDLPQITFDISSEYSLSMEFLKSIGCRTIDFSITTITNHLNSTDNNQTLQDLIQNLLKQRENMSDTDVNALGNTPCFAGINGETKRNYKANELHFPSVAKEVQWKDLSVIDWIDINPFSQEYIFLKELGVKEAPDFQDLFLHITQEHNQSSKIKSEYQLPPSLIYFAENFRKYYLKIWENNKIIQIPFLPSSSPPHINQSTEVILTIPQLVFKETSPLFPSLLPDVIRCFSHCFDISLLGIKSRPDLQIAFDILIDKQYEILTIESASLYFSYLNKLDGLNKTFIENISKKSFIPYSSSSSYSKPSQIFIRSETLSSPDDIVSSGLIDYIDYGPEANKFLFSIGVASSPSAEILAELLIDRQSSYFSQTKENTDEIVKDKLRFYTKCLKQLASMSNIKEKFQHEPLKSDLMNKPWCLAYRIIENNETIFEIVKPTDVYLNDDHQSVIDLQPLCAPDELDIIKLYEIFGAQWLSETVKRTLIHTGQIFTTERSKQLSELIDYRLDMLFVNKRGEYLENIDEKRLDLL
;
A
#
# COMPACT_ATOMS: atom_id res chain seq x y z
N MET A 1 38.63 -32.10 41.44
CA MET A 1 38.28 -33.49 41.80
C MET A 1 36.77 -33.50 41.92
N ILE A 2 36.10 -33.93 40.86
CA ILE A 2 34.64 -33.96 40.78
C ILE A 2 34.28 -35.41 41.08
N GLU A 3 33.80 -35.69 42.30
CA GLU A 3 33.16 -36.96 42.59
C GLU A 3 31.96 -37.08 41.65
N GLU A 4 31.91 -38.15 40.86
CA GLU A 4 30.82 -38.47 39.96
C GLU A 4 29.53 -38.56 40.78
N SER A 5 28.70 -37.53 40.69
CA SER A 5 27.31 -37.61 41.15
C SER A 5 26.67 -38.85 40.51
N LEU A 6 26.00 -39.70 41.29
CA LEU A 6 25.27 -40.86 40.77
C LEU A 6 24.47 -40.46 39.52
N SER A 7 24.50 -41.30 38.48
CA SER A 7 23.65 -41.09 37.31
C SER A 7 22.18 -41.09 37.74
N SER A 8 21.30 -40.41 37.00
CA SER A 8 19.87 -40.38 37.35
C SER A 8 19.23 -41.78 37.36
N ASP A 9 19.70 -42.69 36.50
CA ASP A 9 19.29 -44.09 36.52
C ASP A 9 19.80 -44.83 37.78
N ASP A 10 21.04 -44.59 38.21
CA ASP A 10 21.57 -45.19 39.44
C ASP A 10 20.83 -44.66 40.68
N LEU A 11 20.52 -43.36 40.70
CA LEU A 11 19.72 -42.75 41.76
C LEU A 11 18.31 -43.37 41.76
N TRP A 12 17.65 -43.49 40.60
CA TRP A 12 16.33 -44.12 40.49
C TRP A 12 16.32 -45.56 41.01
N LEU A 13 17.30 -46.38 40.62
CA LEU A 13 17.47 -47.76 41.11
C LEU A 13 17.67 -47.80 42.63
N LYS A 14 18.49 -46.88 43.16
CA LYS A 14 18.74 -46.77 44.60
C LYS A 14 17.47 -46.42 45.39
N ILE A 15 16.62 -45.53 44.87
CA ILE A 15 15.36 -45.16 45.53
C ILE A 15 14.39 -46.34 45.55
N ILE A 16 14.33 -47.15 44.50
CA ILE A 16 13.39 -48.27 44.43
C ILE A 16 13.81 -49.43 45.31
N ASN A 17 15.12 -49.72 45.37
CA ASN A 17 15.62 -50.85 46.15
C ASN A 17 15.60 -50.58 47.66
N GLU A 18 15.75 -49.32 48.07
CA GLU A 18 15.94 -48.95 49.48
C GLU A 18 14.87 -47.99 50.03
N GLY A 19 13.94 -47.51 49.20
CA GLY A 19 12.89 -46.59 49.58
C GLY A 19 11.65 -47.28 50.13
N VAL A 20 10.81 -46.49 50.82
CA VAL A 20 9.50 -46.92 51.31
C VAL A 20 8.48 -46.78 50.18
N GLU A 21 7.77 -47.86 49.87
CA GLU A 21 6.68 -47.86 48.90
C GLU A 21 5.47 -47.10 49.44
N ASP A 22 4.93 -46.19 48.63
CA ASP A 22 3.66 -45.50 48.86
C ASP A 22 2.73 -45.71 47.65
N ARG A 23 1.44 -45.93 47.94
CA ARG A 23 0.44 -46.20 46.90
C ARG A 23 -0.11 -44.89 46.34
N VAL A 24 -0.16 -44.83 45.00
CA VAL A 24 -0.85 -43.76 44.25
C VAL A 24 -2.34 -44.10 44.17
N GLU A 25 -3.24 -43.18 44.52
CA GLU A 25 -4.69 -43.43 44.55
C GLU A 25 -5.28 -43.75 43.17
N VAL A 26 -4.84 -43.00 42.14
CA VAL A 26 -5.17 -43.27 40.73
C VAL A 26 -3.92 -43.78 40.04
N ASN A 27 -3.82 -45.11 39.92
CA ASN A 27 -2.60 -45.77 39.47
C ASN A 27 -2.67 -46.29 38.03
N GLN A 28 -3.77 -46.13 37.30
CA GLN A 28 -3.93 -46.78 35.99
C GLN A 28 -3.28 -45.98 34.86
N ARG A 29 -2.35 -46.62 34.12
CA ARG A 29 -1.66 -46.00 32.97
C ARG A 29 -2.61 -45.39 31.94
N MET A 30 -3.70 -46.08 31.61
CA MET A 30 -4.69 -45.60 30.64
C MET A 30 -5.36 -44.27 31.04
N LEU A 31 -5.54 -44.01 32.34
CA LEU A 31 -6.13 -42.75 32.81
C LEU A 31 -5.13 -41.60 32.66
N ILE A 32 -3.86 -41.84 33.01
CA ILE A 32 -2.78 -40.87 32.85
C ILE A 32 -2.55 -40.58 31.35
N ASP A 33 -2.48 -41.61 30.50
CA ASP A 33 -2.33 -41.44 29.05
C ASP A 33 -3.53 -40.69 28.44
N LYS A 34 -4.76 -40.97 28.89
CA LYS A 34 -5.96 -40.24 28.45
C LYS A 34 -5.95 -38.76 28.89
N MET A 35 -5.42 -38.46 30.07
CA MET A 35 -5.22 -37.09 30.53
C MET A 35 -4.15 -36.39 29.68
N LEU A 36 -2.99 -37.03 29.47
CA LEU A 36 -1.90 -36.52 28.65
C LEU A 36 -2.30 -36.24 27.21
N ALA A 37 -3.15 -37.07 26.60
CA ALA A 37 -3.67 -36.86 25.25
C ALA A 37 -4.47 -35.55 25.10
N ARG A 38 -4.94 -34.96 26.21
CA ARG A 38 -5.64 -33.66 26.25
C ARG A 38 -4.70 -32.47 26.50
N TYR A 39 -3.42 -32.72 26.82
CA TYR A 39 -2.36 -31.72 26.96
C TYR A 39 -1.47 -31.75 25.72
N SER A 40 -1.98 -31.27 24.59
CA SER A 40 -1.29 -31.31 23.28
C SER A 40 -0.43 -30.07 22.98
N SER A 41 -0.36 -29.08 23.89
CA SER A 41 0.43 -27.87 23.67
C SER A 41 1.93 -28.08 23.86
N ASP A 42 2.71 -27.35 23.06
CA ASP A 42 4.17 -27.28 23.23
C ASP A 42 4.52 -26.68 24.60
N PHE A 43 5.63 -27.16 25.18
CA PHE A 43 6.22 -26.66 26.43
C PHE A 43 5.39 -26.78 27.72
N VAL A 44 4.25 -27.49 27.70
CA VAL A 44 3.36 -27.66 28.87
C VAL A 44 4.10 -28.06 30.14
N VAL A 45 5.03 -29.02 30.05
CA VAL A 45 5.77 -29.51 31.23
C VAL A 45 6.61 -28.42 31.87
N TYR A 46 7.36 -27.64 31.09
CA TYR A 46 8.21 -26.57 31.64
C TYR A 46 7.37 -25.51 32.36
N ARG A 47 6.20 -25.22 31.80
CA ARG A 47 5.24 -24.30 32.39
C ARG A 47 4.74 -24.78 33.75
N GLU A 48 4.37 -26.05 33.88
CA GLU A 48 3.81 -26.58 35.14
C GLU A 48 4.91 -26.59 36.19
N LEU A 49 6.15 -26.93 35.79
CA LEU A 49 7.30 -26.84 36.69
C LEU A 49 7.55 -25.41 37.19
N ILE A 50 7.43 -24.40 36.32
CA ILE A 50 7.62 -22.99 36.70
C ILE A 50 6.50 -22.50 37.60
N GLN A 51 5.24 -22.79 37.28
CA GLN A 51 4.10 -22.40 38.11
C GLN A 51 4.17 -23.02 39.51
N ASN A 52 4.42 -24.33 39.59
CA ASN A 52 4.60 -24.99 40.90
C ASN A 52 5.82 -24.45 41.66
N SER A 53 6.85 -23.96 40.95
CA SER A 53 8.01 -23.31 41.57
C SER A 53 7.67 -21.91 42.10
N ASP A 54 6.91 -21.12 41.34
CA ASP A 54 6.45 -19.79 41.73
C ASP A 54 5.53 -19.86 42.96
N ASP A 55 4.61 -20.83 42.97
CA ASP A 55 3.71 -21.14 44.09
C ASP A 55 4.44 -21.69 45.32
N ALA A 56 5.64 -22.26 45.13
CA ALA A 56 6.56 -22.59 46.20
C ALA A 56 7.38 -21.37 46.69
N ASN A 57 7.05 -20.15 46.26
CA ASN A 57 7.77 -18.90 46.53
C ASN A 57 9.23 -18.92 46.03
N ALA A 58 9.54 -19.67 44.96
CA ALA A 58 10.87 -19.62 44.36
C ALA A 58 11.15 -18.25 43.74
N THR A 59 12.39 -17.77 43.87
CA THR A 59 12.85 -16.56 43.16
C THR A 59 13.64 -16.89 41.90
N LEU A 60 14.15 -18.12 41.80
CA LEU A 60 15.01 -18.64 40.75
C LEU A 60 14.48 -19.98 40.26
N PHE A 61 14.39 -20.12 38.93
CA PHE A 61 14.14 -21.40 38.26
C PHE A 61 15.26 -21.71 37.27
N ILE A 62 15.83 -22.92 37.35
CA ILE A 62 16.88 -23.40 36.46
C ILE A 62 16.35 -24.60 35.68
N LEU A 63 16.35 -24.49 34.35
CA LEU A 63 16.11 -25.59 33.44
C LEU A 63 17.44 -26.19 32.97
N GLN A 64 17.79 -27.35 33.49
CA GLN A 64 18.97 -28.11 33.07
C GLN A 64 18.59 -29.14 32.01
N ILE A 65 19.30 -29.14 30.90
CA ILE A 65 19.17 -30.10 29.79
C ILE A 65 20.49 -30.87 29.69
N LYS A 66 20.44 -32.20 29.75
CA LYS A 66 21.58 -33.06 29.44
C LYS A 66 21.41 -33.67 28.06
N CYS A 67 22.47 -33.67 27.27
CA CYS A 67 22.45 -34.23 25.92
C CYS A 67 23.79 -34.89 25.55
N ASP A 68 23.72 -35.81 24.58
CA ASP A 68 24.88 -36.54 24.08
C ASP A 68 25.76 -35.59 23.23
N LEU A 69 26.93 -35.19 23.73
CA LEU A 69 27.94 -34.40 23.00
C LEU A 69 29.07 -35.29 22.51
N SER A 70 29.46 -35.12 21.25
CA SER A 70 30.62 -35.82 20.67
C SER A 70 31.96 -35.13 20.98
N ASN A 71 31.97 -33.84 21.35
CA ASN A 71 33.19 -33.07 21.67
C ASN A 71 32.94 -32.04 22.79
N ASN A 72 33.98 -31.76 23.59
CA ASN A 72 33.97 -30.68 24.59
C ASN A 72 34.25 -29.33 23.90
N THR A 73 33.22 -28.57 23.59
CA THR A 73 33.35 -27.21 23.04
C THR A 73 32.41 -26.24 23.77
N ASP A 74 32.75 -24.94 23.75
CA ASP A 74 32.06 -23.88 24.50
C ASP A 74 30.99 -23.13 23.68
N ASP A 75 30.81 -23.46 22.40
CA ASP A 75 29.86 -22.78 21.52
C ASP A 75 28.44 -23.39 21.62
N PRO A 76 27.38 -22.60 21.92
CA PRO A 76 25.99 -23.04 21.88
C PRO A 76 25.57 -23.68 20.54
N GLU A 77 26.24 -23.36 19.43
CA GLU A 77 25.94 -23.98 18.13
C GLU A 77 26.31 -25.47 18.09
N ASP A 78 27.28 -25.91 18.90
CA ASP A 78 27.75 -27.29 18.89
C ASP A 78 26.77 -28.28 19.52
N PHE A 79 25.75 -27.79 20.23
CA PHE A 79 24.65 -28.61 20.73
C PHE A 79 23.54 -28.85 19.69
N HIS A 80 23.68 -28.29 18.48
CA HIS A 80 22.71 -28.54 17.40
C HIS A 80 22.66 -30.02 17.05
N ASN A 81 21.46 -30.57 16.97
CA ASN A 81 21.21 -31.98 16.68
C ASN A 81 21.64 -32.99 17.77
N CYS A 82 22.02 -32.52 18.97
CA CYS A 82 22.27 -33.40 20.11
C CYS A 82 20.98 -34.08 20.60
N LEU A 83 21.10 -35.33 21.05
CA LEU A 83 19.98 -36.07 21.63
C LEU A 83 19.88 -35.76 23.13
N ILE A 84 18.71 -35.29 23.56
CA ILE A 84 18.43 -35.00 24.96
C ILE A 84 18.23 -36.31 25.73
N SER A 85 18.99 -36.49 26.81
CA SER A 85 18.96 -37.68 27.67
C SER A 85 18.24 -37.43 28.99
N GLU A 86 18.29 -36.22 29.53
CA GLU A 86 17.63 -35.83 30.78
C GLU A 86 17.23 -34.35 30.73
N ILE A 87 16.06 -34.05 31.30
CA ILE A 87 15.64 -32.68 31.63
C ILE A 87 15.47 -32.60 33.14
N ARG A 88 15.90 -31.50 33.74
CA ARG A 88 15.73 -31.24 35.17
C ARG A 88 15.29 -29.79 35.41
N GLY A 89 14.17 -29.63 36.11
CA GLY A 89 13.72 -28.33 36.62
C GLY A 89 14.13 -28.17 38.08
N ILE A 90 14.90 -27.14 38.40
CA ILE A 90 15.40 -26.85 39.75
C ILE A 90 14.86 -25.51 40.20
N ASN A 91 14.35 -25.43 41.43
CA ASN A 91 13.95 -24.16 42.03
C ASN A 91 14.49 -24.01 43.46
N ASN A 92 14.59 -22.77 43.92
CA ASN A 92 15.04 -22.41 45.27
C ASN A 92 13.87 -22.06 46.22
N GLY A 93 12.66 -22.54 45.92
CA GLY A 93 11.47 -22.30 46.73
C GLY A 93 11.41 -23.18 47.97
N ASN A 94 10.23 -23.22 48.58
CA ASN A 94 9.93 -24.06 49.73
C ASN A 94 10.13 -25.55 49.40
N ILE A 95 10.76 -26.27 50.33
CA ILE A 95 10.92 -27.73 50.30
C ILE A 95 9.56 -28.39 50.60
N PHE A 96 9.30 -29.54 49.98
CA PHE A 96 8.07 -30.31 50.20
C PHE A 96 7.90 -30.70 51.67
N ASN A 97 6.76 -30.33 52.24
CA ASN A 97 6.28 -30.85 53.53
C ASN A 97 5.51 -32.17 53.33
N GLU A 98 5.08 -32.82 54.42
CA GLU A 98 4.35 -34.10 54.34
C GLU A 98 3.02 -34.01 53.57
N ASP A 99 2.35 -32.85 53.57
CA ASP A 99 1.11 -32.68 52.81
C ASP A 99 1.41 -32.51 51.31
N ASP A 100 2.51 -31.85 50.94
CA ASP A 100 2.98 -31.78 49.54
C ASP A 100 3.30 -33.18 48.99
N TRP A 101 3.98 -34.01 49.79
CA TRP A 101 4.29 -35.39 49.41
C TRP A 101 3.03 -36.24 49.20
N LYS A 102 1.98 -36.02 49.99
CA LYS A 102 0.68 -36.68 49.78
C LYS A 102 -0.03 -36.17 48.53
N ARG A 103 -0.06 -34.85 48.32
CA ARG A 103 -0.74 -34.25 47.15
C ARG A 103 -0.11 -34.68 45.83
N VAL A 104 1.21 -34.74 45.75
CA VAL A 104 1.89 -35.06 44.47
C VAL A 104 1.65 -36.50 44.00
N ILE A 105 1.21 -37.39 44.89
CA ILE A 105 0.86 -38.79 44.58
C ILE A 105 -0.67 -39.03 44.49
N THR A 106 -1.51 -37.99 44.64
CA THR A 106 -2.96 -38.10 44.49
C THR A 106 -3.42 -37.33 43.24
N ILE A 107 -4.09 -38.02 42.31
CA ILE A 107 -4.62 -37.38 41.09
C ILE A 107 -5.95 -36.71 41.43
N ALA A 108 -6.13 -35.45 41.01
CA ALA A 108 -7.33 -34.64 41.17
C ALA A 108 -7.63 -34.08 42.59
N GLU A 109 -6.76 -34.31 43.58
CA GLU A 109 -6.73 -33.52 44.82
C GLU A 109 -5.74 -32.35 44.68
N GLY A 110 -6.17 -31.29 43.98
CA GLY A 110 -5.43 -30.04 43.91
C GLY A 110 -5.35 -29.31 45.25
N ASN A 111 -4.38 -28.40 45.41
CA ASN A 111 -4.39 -27.46 46.53
C ASN A 111 -5.75 -26.71 46.59
N THR A 112 -6.41 -26.80 47.74
CA THR A 112 -7.70 -26.13 48.03
C THR A 112 -7.51 -24.66 48.39
N ASN A 113 -6.26 -24.20 48.53
CA ASN A 113 -5.96 -22.79 48.70
C ASN A 113 -6.40 -22.01 47.46
N ILE A 114 -7.19 -20.96 47.69
CA ILE A 114 -7.81 -20.15 46.65
C ILE A 114 -6.78 -19.21 46.00
N ASP A 115 -5.69 -18.89 46.70
CA ASP A 115 -4.65 -17.95 46.26
C ASP A 115 -3.54 -18.58 45.40
N VAL A 116 -3.63 -19.88 45.10
CA VAL A 116 -2.57 -20.67 44.46
C VAL A 116 -3.09 -21.26 43.14
N VAL A 117 -2.39 -20.99 42.04
CA VAL A 117 -2.82 -21.40 40.69
C VAL A 117 -2.52 -22.88 40.43
N GLY A 118 -1.40 -23.40 40.98
CA GLY A 118 -0.98 -24.79 40.90
C GLY A 118 -0.02 -25.23 42.02
N GLN A 119 -0.45 -26.16 42.87
CA GLN A 119 0.44 -26.87 43.80
C GLN A 119 -0.01 -28.33 43.93
N PHE A 120 -0.05 -28.95 42.74
CA PHE A 120 -0.39 -30.31 42.31
C PHE A 120 -1.84 -30.80 42.43
N GLY A 121 -2.49 -30.83 41.25
CA GLY A 121 -3.52 -31.80 40.80
C GLY A 121 -3.05 -32.41 39.46
N VAL A 122 -3.96 -32.71 38.51
CA VAL A 122 -3.66 -33.43 37.23
C VAL A 122 -2.46 -32.88 36.43
N GLY A 123 -2.14 -31.58 36.55
CA GLY A 123 -1.06 -30.90 35.82
C GLY A 123 0.35 -31.46 36.07
N PHE A 124 0.69 -31.91 37.30
CA PHE A 124 2.02 -32.51 37.56
C PHE A 124 2.28 -33.73 36.69
N PHE A 125 1.24 -34.53 36.45
CA PHE A 125 1.35 -35.78 35.68
C PHE A 125 1.70 -35.52 34.21
N SER A 126 1.72 -34.26 33.75
CA SER A 126 2.28 -33.90 32.44
C SER A 126 3.74 -34.37 32.28
N VAL A 127 4.50 -34.52 33.37
CA VAL A 127 5.90 -35.01 33.32
C VAL A 127 6.04 -36.38 32.65
N PHE A 128 4.99 -37.20 32.68
CA PHE A 128 4.97 -38.52 32.03
C PHE A 128 4.95 -38.45 30.50
N SER A 129 4.73 -37.27 29.89
CA SER A 129 4.91 -37.09 28.44
C SER A 129 6.39 -37.10 28.04
N TYR A 130 7.31 -36.73 28.94
CA TYR A 130 8.76 -36.72 28.71
C TYR A 130 9.48 -37.93 29.35
N SER A 131 9.02 -38.44 30.49
CA SER A 131 9.73 -39.49 31.25
C SER A 131 8.84 -40.65 31.68
N GLU A 132 9.37 -41.88 31.64
CA GLU A 132 8.76 -43.06 32.28
C GLU A 132 9.25 -43.24 33.73
N LYS A 133 10.27 -42.50 34.14
CA LYS A 133 10.97 -42.61 35.43
C LYS A 133 11.11 -41.24 36.12
N PRO A 134 10.05 -40.42 36.24
CA PRO A 134 10.18 -39.10 36.87
C PRO A 134 10.55 -39.25 38.34
N MET A 135 11.35 -38.30 38.84
CA MET A 135 11.76 -38.23 40.24
C MET A 135 11.64 -36.81 40.77
N ILE A 136 11.37 -36.69 42.07
CA ILE A 136 11.34 -35.42 42.79
C ILE A 136 12.33 -35.52 43.93
N GLN A 137 13.33 -34.66 43.92
CA GLN A 137 14.29 -34.50 45.02
C GLN A 137 14.01 -33.16 45.70
N SER A 138 13.61 -33.18 46.97
CA SER A 138 13.29 -31.97 47.73
C SER A 138 13.82 -32.08 49.14
N GLY A 139 14.78 -31.22 49.47
CA GLY A 139 15.48 -31.23 50.76
C GLY A 139 16.20 -32.56 51.00
N LYS A 140 15.79 -33.25 52.07
CA LYS A 140 16.39 -34.52 52.48
C LYS A 140 15.78 -35.76 51.85
N HIS A 141 14.69 -35.62 51.09
CA HIS A 141 13.97 -36.76 50.53
C HIS A 141 14.02 -36.77 49.01
N CYS A 142 13.94 -37.98 48.44
CA CYS A 142 13.71 -38.20 47.02
C CYS A 142 12.57 -39.21 46.84
N LEU A 143 11.67 -38.90 45.91
CA LEU A 143 10.55 -39.73 45.51
C LEU A 143 10.73 -40.14 44.04
N ALA A 144 10.59 -41.42 43.74
CA ALA A 144 10.64 -41.97 42.39
C ALA A 144 9.30 -42.60 42.01
N PHE A 145 8.83 -42.32 40.80
CA PHE A 145 7.66 -42.96 40.22
C PHE A 145 8.06 -44.22 39.44
N VAL A 146 7.25 -45.28 39.56
CA VAL A 146 7.53 -46.60 38.99
C VAL A 146 6.27 -47.22 38.40
N TRP A 147 6.34 -47.65 37.15
CA TRP A 147 5.30 -48.45 36.50
C TRP A 147 5.47 -49.94 36.80
N GLN A 148 4.65 -50.48 37.69
CA GLN A 148 4.58 -51.92 37.96
C GLN A 148 3.92 -52.63 36.77
N ASN A 149 4.61 -53.63 36.21
CA ASN A 149 4.16 -54.42 35.05
C ASN A 149 3.71 -53.57 33.84
N GLY A 150 4.18 -52.33 33.73
CA GLY A 150 3.77 -51.36 32.71
C GLY A 150 2.32 -50.87 32.81
N LYS A 151 1.59 -51.17 33.90
CA LYS A 151 0.14 -50.89 34.00
C LYS A 151 -0.27 -50.05 35.21
N SER A 152 0.34 -50.28 36.38
CA SER A 152 -0.02 -49.60 37.63
C SER A 152 1.13 -48.76 38.18
N LEU A 153 0.87 -47.49 38.50
CA LEU A 153 1.85 -46.56 39.05
C LEU A 153 2.00 -46.74 40.57
N THR A 154 3.24 -46.83 41.04
CA THR A 154 3.61 -46.83 42.46
C THR A 154 4.72 -45.81 42.69
N THR A 155 4.90 -45.35 43.93
CA THR A 155 5.98 -44.43 44.29
C THR A 155 6.87 -45.01 45.38
N PHE A 156 8.16 -44.68 45.34
CA PHE A 156 9.11 -45.03 46.38
C PHE A 156 9.75 -43.74 46.92
N ARG A 157 9.68 -43.53 48.24
CA ARG A 157 10.25 -42.35 48.90
C ARG A 157 11.40 -42.76 49.83
N LYS A 158 12.51 -42.04 49.76
CA LYS A 158 13.70 -42.31 50.57
C LYS A 158 14.32 -41.03 51.13
N GLU A 159 14.84 -41.10 52.34
CA GLU A 159 15.73 -40.08 52.90
C GLU A 159 17.17 -40.29 52.37
N LEU A 160 17.74 -39.24 51.77
CA LEU A 160 19.06 -39.24 51.13
C LEU A 160 20.19 -39.05 52.16
N SER A 161 21.39 -39.56 51.86
CA SER A 161 22.58 -39.32 52.68
C SER A 161 23.00 -37.83 52.63
N LYS A 162 23.74 -37.33 53.63
CA LYS A 162 24.12 -35.90 53.68
C LYS A 162 24.84 -35.36 52.44
N GLU A 163 25.56 -36.23 51.72
CA GLU A 163 26.29 -35.91 50.48
C GLU A 163 25.36 -35.83 49.26
N GLU A 164 24.20 -36.49 49.33
CA GLU A 164 23.19 -36.58 48.27
C GLU A 164 22.04 -35.58 48.45
N GLN A 165 21.95 -34.93 49.61
CA GLN A 165 20.89 -33.96 49.92
C GLN A 165 21.06 -32.66 49.13
N THR A 166 19.96 -32.14 48.59
CA THR A 166 19.90 -30.76 48.09
C THR A 166 19.51 -29.86 49.25
N THR A 167 20.45 -29.08 49.78
CA THR A 167 20.22 -28.43 51.08
C THR A 167 19.18 -27.30 51.03
N LEU A 168 18.84 -26.75 49.86
CA LEU A 168 17.92 -25.60 49.72
C LEU A 168 17.15 -25.57 48.37
N SER A 169 17.01 -26.69 47.66
CA SER A 169 16.33 -26.71 46.37
C SER A 169 15.44 -27.93 46.16
N THR A 170 14.39 -27.73 45.37
CA THR A 170 13.56 -28.80 44.82
C THR A 170 13.95 -29.02 43.37
N SER A 171 14.19 -30.27 43.00
CA SER A 171 14.54 -30.70 41.64
C SER A 171 13.55 -31.75 41.15
N VAL A 172 12.92 -31.50 40.01
CA VAL A 172 12.16 -32.50 39.26
C VAL A 172 13.03 -33.03 38.14
N ILE A 173 13.31 -34.33 38.15
CA ILE A 173 14.28 -35.01 37.29
C ILE A 173 13.52 -35.89 36.32
N LEU A 174 13.72 -35.68 35.03
CA LEU A 174 13.02 -36.35 33.93
C LEU A 174 14.02 -37.03 32.99
N PRO A 175 14.43 -38.28 33.29
CA PRO A 175 15.14 -39.11 32.32
C PRO A 175 14.26 -39.32 31.08
N MET A 176 14.79 -39.01 29.89
CA MET A 176 13.97 -38.94 28.68
C MET A 176 13.55 -40.31 28.16
N LYS A 177 12.24 -40.54 27.99
CA LYS A 177 11.72 -41.79 27.39
C LYS A 177 11.86 -41.84 25.87
N THR A 178 11.75 -40.68 25.22
CA THR A 178 11.96 -40.48 23.78
C THR A 178 13.13 -39.52 23.63
N LYS A 179 14.11 -39.83 22.79
CA LYS A 179 15.25 -38.93 22.56
C LYS A 179 14.81 -37.77 21.65
N TYR A 180 14.54 -36.61 22.26
CA TYR A 180 14.28 -35.37 21.52
C TYR A 180 15.60 -34.83 20.95
N ILE A 181 15.53 -34.24 19.75
CA ILE A 181 16.67 -33.54 19.16
C ILE A 181 16.66 -32.08 19.60
N LEU A 182 17.77 -31.60 20.16
CA LEU A 182 17.93 -30.18 20.45
C LEU A 182 18.24 -29.40 19.18
N GLN A 183 17.42 -28.39 18.88
CA GLN A 183 17.62 -27.49 17.74
C GLN A 183 17.99 -26.10 18.23
N THR A 184 19.22 -25.69 17.94
CA THR A 184 19.77 -24.35 18.28
C THR A 184 19.67 -23.34 17.14
N LYS A 185 19.24 -23.77 15.94
CA LYS A 185 19.08 -22.95 14.72
C LYS A 185 17.70 -23.19 14.10
N SER A 186 17.15 -22.22 13.36
CA SER A 186 15.89 -22.39 12.64
C SER A 186 16.08 -23.33 11.44
N THR A 187 15.60 -24.57 11.54
CA THR A 187 15.62 -25.53 10.43
C THR A 187 14.21 -26.07 10.15
N ASN A 188 13.85 -26.19 8.88
CA ASN A 188 12.53 -26.66 8.43
C ASN A 188 12.41 -28.21 8.35
N GLU A 189 13.33 -28.94 8.95
CA GLU A 189 13.38 -30.40 8.85
C GLU A 189 12.48 -31.09 9.88
N LYS A 190 11.37 -31.68 9.41
CA LYS A 190 10.37 -32.40 10.21
C LYS A 190 10.65 -33.92 10.25
N ILE A 191 11.79 -34.35 10.81
CA ILE A 191 12.12 -35.80 10.76
C ILE A 191 12.18 -36.47 12.16
N LYS A 192 12.25 -35.74 13.29
CA LYS A 192 12.20 -36.29 14.66
C LYS A 192 11.57 -35.29 15.66
N PRO A 193 11.03 -35.71 16.82
CA PRO A 193 10.57 -34.79 17.86
C PRO A 193 11.75 -33.93 18.32
N SER A 194 11.63 -32.60 18.18
CA SER A 194 12.71 -31.66 18.49
C SER A 194 12.30 -30.66 19.56
N LEU A 195 13.30 -30.13 20.27
CA LEU A 195 13.17 -29.01 21.20
C LEU A 195 13.90 -27.82 20.59
N ASN A 196 13.17 -26.82 20.10
CA ASN A 196 13.74 -25.61 19.56
C ASN A 196 14.13 -24.64 20.68
N LEU A 197 15.42 -24.36 20.81
CA LEU A 197 15.96 -23.56 21.90
C LEU A 197 15.56 -22.08 21.80
N ILE A 198 15.43 -21.51 20.59
CA ILE A 198 15.04 -20.10 20.40
C ILE A 198 13.58 -19.91 20.85
N GLN A 199 12.69 -20.79 20.40
CA GLN A 199 11.29 -20.79 20.81
C GLN A 199 11.13 -21.00 22.33
N LEU A 200 11.94 -21.89 22.92
CA LEU A 200 11.93 -22.12 24.36
C LEU A 200 12.40 -20.86 25.14
N LYS A 201 13.45 -20.17 24.68
CA LYS A 201 13.92 -18.91 25.30
C LYS A 201 12.83 -17.83 25.27
N SER A 202 12.18 -17.61 24.12
CA SER A 202 11.06 -16.67 23.97
C SER A 202 9.90 -17.04 24.89
N TYR A 203 9.49 -18.32 24.87
CA TYR A 203 8.41 -18.83 25.72
C TYR A 203 8.66 -18.60 27.20
N LEU A 204 9.84 -19.00 27.70
CA LEU A 204 10.20 -18.85 29.11
C LEU A 204 10.28 -17.38 29.54
N THR A 205 10.78 -16.52 28.66
CA THR A 205 10.83 -15.07 28.89
C THR A 205 9.43 -14.48 29.03
N LYS A 206 8.47 -14.95 28.22
CA LYS A 206 7.06 -14.54 28.29
C LYS A 206 6.33 -15.06 29.53
N VAL A 207 6.62 -16.29 29.96
CA VAL A 207 6.09 -16.84 31.22
C VAL A 207 6.57 -16.01 32.41
N LEU A 208 7.82 -15.56 32.39
CA LEU A 208 8.39 -14.72 33.44
C LEU A 208 7.63 -13.41 33.65
N SER A 209 6.90 -12.89 32.66
CA SER A 209 6.20 -11.60 32.76
C SER A 209 5.19 -11.51 33.92
N PHE A 210 4.48 -12.59 34.21
CA PHE A 210 3.38 -12.62 35.19
C PHE A 210 3.63 -13.59 36.36
N THR A 211 4.85 -14.08 36.54
CA THR A 211 5.21 -14.80 37.79
C THR A 211 5.21 -13.83 38.97
N LYS A 212 4.78 -14.30 40.14
CA LYS A 212 4.66 -13.50 41.35
C LYS A 212 5.98 -13.38 42.11
N HIS A 213 6.71 -14.50 42.23
CA HIS A 213 7.92 -14.63 43.03
C HIS A 213 9.19 -14.85 42.19
N ILE A 214 9.09 -15.60 41.10
CA ILE A 214 10.22 -15.87 40.20
C ILE A 214 10.65 -14.58 39.51
N ASN A 215 11.92 -14.22 39.70
CA ASN A 215 12.54 -13.06 39.08
C ASN A 215 13.68 -13.43 38.12
N GLU A 216 14.09 -14.70 38.09
CA GLU A 216 15.23 -15.16 37.29
C GLU A 216 14.97 -16.58 36.75
N ILE A 217 15.21 -16.74 35.45
CA ILE A 217 15.17 -18.04 34.76
C ILE A 217 16.51 -18.29 34.09
N ILE A 218 17.09 -19.47 34.32
CA ILE A 218 18.34 -19.93 33.72
C ILE A 218 18.09 -21.20 32.90
N ILE A 219 18.68 -21.29 31.70
CA ILE A 219 18.76 -22.53 30.92
C ILE A 219 20.21 -22.98 30.88
N GLU A 220 20.46 -24.20 31.35
CA GLU A 220 21.78 -24.82 31.30
C GLU A 220 21.77 -26.05 30.39
N ILE A 221 22.78 -26.21 29.54
CA ILE A 221 23.00 -27.42 28.76
C ILE A 221 24.32 -28.05 29.19
N ASN A 222 24.30 -29.31 29.63
CA ASN A 222 25.46 -30.02 30.19
C ASN A 222 26.23 -29.17 31.22
N HIS A 223 25.48 -28.54 32.14
CA HIS A 223 25.98 -27.65 33.20
C HIS A 223 26.63 -26.34 32.73
N LYS A 224 26.52 -25.98 31.45
CA LYS A 224 26.90 -24.67 30.93
C LYS A 224 25.67 -23.77 30.85
N ASN A 225 25.78 -22.54 31.34
CA ASN A 225 24.70 -21.55 31.23
C ASN A 225 24.62 -21.02 29.78
N ILE A 226 23.46 -21.24 29.15
CA ILE A 226 23.21 -20.90 27.73
C ILE A 226 22.27 -19.70 27.60
N PHE A 227 21.43 -19.47 28.60
CA PHE A 227 20.48 -18.37 28.61
C PHE A 227 20.11 -18.01 30.04
N GLN A 228 20.06 -16.72 30.32
CA GLN A 228 19.64 -16.21 31.61
C GLN A 228 18.89 -14.90 31.43
N VAL A 229 17.67 -14.85 31.96
CA VAL A 229 16.78 -13.70 31.88
C VAL A 229 16.25 -13.31 33.25
N ASN A 230 16.34 -12.02 33.54
CA ASN A 230 16.01 -11.45 34.84
C ASN A 230 14.88 -10.43 34.70
N LYS A 231 13.88 -10.53 35.58
CA LYS A 231 12.79 -9.57 35.74
C LYS A 231 13.00 -8.76 37.01
N ARG A 232 12.88 -7.43 36.91
CA ARG A 232 12.87 -6.52 38.07
C ARG A 232 11.65 -5.61 38.00
N LYS A 233 10.95 -5.45 39.12
CA LYS A 233 9.82 -4.51 39.27
C LYS A 233 10.29 -3.22 39.94
N LYS A 234 9.96 -2.07 39.37
CA LYS A 234 10.21 -0.73 39.94
C LYS A 234 8.87 0.00 40.12
N SER A 235 8.48 0.31 41.35
CA SER A 235 7.18 0.96 41.61
C SER A 235 7.24 2.48 41.53
N PHE A 236 6.21 3.10 40.95
CA PHE A 236 6.10 4.57 40.84
C PHE A 236 4.98 5.15 41.69
N SER A 237 3.79 4.55 41.63
CA SER A 237 2.61 5.05 42.33
C SER A 237 1.67 3.92 42.71
N SER A 238 1.01 4.06 43.86
CA SER A 238 -0.10 3.21 44.27
C SER A 238 -1.25 4.10 44.71
N ILE A 239 -2.44 3.85 44.17
CA ILE A 239 -3.65 4.59 44.49
C ILE A 239 -4.65 3.59 45.06
N LYS A 240 -5.11 3.86 46.28
CA LYS A 240 -6.27 3.15 46.84
C LYS A 240 -7.51 3.86 46.35
N LEU A 241 -8.30 3.17 45.53
CA LEU A 241 -9.61 3.63 45.07
C LEU A 241 -10.63 2.57 45.51
N SER A 242 -11.84 3.01 45.85
CA SER A 242 -12.99 2.12 46.01
C SER A 242 -14.06 2.53 45.01
N SER A 243 -14.10 1.85 43.87
CA SER A 243 -15.09 2.11 42.81
C SER A 243 -15.64 0.81 42.26
N LYS A 244 -16.97 0.70 42.16
CA LYS A 244 -17.61 -0.41 41.47
C LYS A 244 -17.24 -0.34 39.98
N LEU A 245 -16.67 -1.42 39.44
CA LEU A 245 -16.32 -1.51 38.01
C LEU A 245 -17.47 -2.14 37.23
N GLN A 246 -17.99 -3.26 37.72
CA GLN A 246 -19.10 -4.03 37.15
C GLN A 246 -19.92 -4.65 38.28
N GLU A 247 -20.93 -5.46 37.96
CA GLU A 247 -21.84 -6.03 38.96
C GLU A 247 -21.09 -6.77 40.07
N PHE A 248 -20.11 -7.60 39.70
CA PHE A 248 -19.35 -8.46 40.63
C PHE A 248 -18.04 -7.87 41.14
N PHE A 249 -17.52 -6.83 40.51
CA PHE A 249 -16.12 -6.44 40.66
C PHE A 249 -15.98 -5.01 41.16
N HIS A 250 -15.34 -4.87 42.31
CA HIS A 250 -15.06 -3.59 42.96
C HIS A 250 -13.55 -3.36 43.01
N LEU A 251 -13.08 -2.28 42.39
CA LEU A 251 -11.67 -1.92 42.43
C LEU A 251 -11.28 -1.53 43.86
N LYS A 252 -10.18 -2.10 44.37
CA LYS A 252 -9.67 -1.90 45.74
C LYS A 252 -8.34 -1.16 45.74
N SER A 253 -7.41 -1.55 44.87
CA SER A 253 -6.14 -0.84 44.71
C SER A 253 -5.66 -0.89 43.26
N PHE A 254 -4.93 0.14 42.86
CA PHE A 254 -4.32 0.27 41.53
C PHE A 254 -2.86 0.68 41.72
N THR A 255 -1.93 -0.15 41.25
CA THR A 255 -0.49 0.05 41.41
C THR A 255 0.19 0.10 40.06
N GLN A 256 0.88 1.20 39.78
CA GLN A 256 1.66 1.36 38.56
C GLN A 256 3.15 1.20 38.83
N THR A 257 3.78 0.36 38.03
CA THR A 257 5.19 -0.06 38.10
C THR A 257 5.79 -0.15 36.70
N GLU A 258 7.10 -0.24 36.60
CA GLU A 258 7.79 -0.70 35.39
C GLU A 258 8.38 -2.09 35.66
N GLN A 259 8.30 -2.95 34.66
CA GLN A 259 9.00 -4.23 34.63
C GLN A 259 10.17 -4.15 33.66
N ILE A 260 11.37 -4.42 34.17
CA ILE A 260 12.61 -4.44 33.38
C ILE A 260 12.99 -5.92 33.18
N PHE A 261 13.09 -6.33 31.92
CA PHE A 261 13.59 -7.64 31.52
C PHE A 261 15.01 -7.47 30.97
N ASN A 262 15.95 -8.24 31.49
CA ASN A 262 17.35 -8.18 31.09
C ASN A 262 17.87 -9.58 30.77
N ILE A 263 18.32 -9.79 29.54
CA ILE A 263 19.05 -11.00 29.15
C ILE A 263 20.53 -10.77 29.50
N ILE A 264 21.14 -11.65 30.30
CA ILE A 264 22.54 -11.49 30.68
C ILE A 264 23.42 -11.55 29.44
N ASN A 265 24.31 -10.54 29.30
CA ASN A 265 25.16 -10.32 28.12
C ASN A 265 24.37 -10.06 26.82
N GLY A 266 23.08 -9.75 26.90
CA GLY A 266 22.21 -9.41 25.78
C GLY A 266 21.54 -8.05 25.95
N SER A 267 20.35 -7.90 25.39
CA SER A 267 19.57 -6.67 25.46
C SER A 267 18.70 -6.60 26.73
N SER A 268 18.14 -5.41 26.98
CA SER A 268 17.17 -5.18 28.05
C SER A 268 15.98 -4.37 27.54
N ILE A 269 14.79 -4.66 28.05
CA ILE A 269 13.56 -3.92 27.74
C ILE A 269 12.83 -3.50 29.01
N THR A 270 12.23 -2.31 29.00
CA THR A 270 11.40 -1.81 30.10
C THR A 270 9.96 -1.65 29.61
N LEU A 271 9.02 -2.33 30.26
CA LEU A 271 7.60 -2.26 29.96
C LEU A 271 6.82 -1.66 31.13
N ASN A 272 5.77 -0.91 30.82
CA ASN A 272 4.82 -0.43 31.82
C ASN A 272 4.02 -1.62 32.34
N HIS A 273 3.84 -1.67 33.66
CA HIS A 273 3.11 -2.72 34.34
C HIS A 273 2.14 -2.15 35.36
N ILE A 274 0.90 -2.59 35.29
CA ILE A 274 -0.17 -2.20 36.22
C ILE A 274 -0.68 -3.45 36.91
N ASP A 275 -0.79 -3.40 38.23
CA ASP A 275 -1.43 -4.42 39.06
C ASP A 275 -2.66 -3.79 39.74
N VAL A 276 -3.82 -4.41 39.51
CA VAL A 276 -5.10 -3.98 40.07
C VAL A 276 -5.65 -5.07 40.97
N GLU A 277 -5.83 -4.74 42.24
CA GLU A 277 -6.52 -5.59 43.21
C GLU A 277 -8.02 -5.29 43.16
N ILE A 278 -8.83 -6.33 42.98
CA ILE A 278 -10.29 -6.25 42.84
C ILE A 278 -10.93 -7.14 43.89
N GLU A 279 -11.89 -6.57 44.61
CA GLU A 279 -12.78 -7.29 45.52
C GLU A 279 -13.98 -7.86 44.74
N VAL A 280 -14.28 -9.12 44.99
CA VAL A 280 -15.32 -9.89 44.31
C VAL A 280 -16.56 -9.95 45.19
N HIS A 281 -17.68 -9.45 44.67
CA HIS A 281 -18.99 -9.39 45.33
C HIS A 281 -20.01 -10.20 44.55
N ILE A 282 -20.22 -11.44 44.96
CA ILE A 282 -21.13 -12.39 44.30
C ILE A 282 -22.10 -12.97 45.33
N ASN A 283 -23.33 -13.29 44.92
CA ASN A 283 -24.30 -13.93 45.80
C ASN A 283 -23.95 -15.42 46.07
N GLU A 284 -24.39 -15.96 47.20
CA GLU A 284 -24.09 -17.36 47.57
C GLU A 284 -24.65 -18.40 46.59
N ASP A 285 -25.73 -18.07 45.87
CA ASP A 285 -26.33 -18.97 44.89
C ASP A 285 -25.42 -19.14 43.66
N PHE A 286 -24.86 -18.05 43.13
CA PHE A 286 -23.91 -18.10 42.02
C PHE A 286 -22.60 -18.75 42.44
N HIS A 287 -22.12 -18.51 43.67
CA HIS A 287 -20.98 -19.23 44.23
C HIS A 287 -21.20 -20.75 44.23
N LYS A 288 -22.37 -21.23 44.67
CA LYS A 288 -22.70 -22.66 44.65
C LYS A 288 -22.73 -23.25 43.24
N GLN A 289 -23.26 -22.51 42.27
CA GLN A 289 -23.33 -22.99 40.88
C GLN A 289 -21.92 -23.15 40.28
N ILE A 290 -21.04 -22.15 40.47
CA ILE A 290 -19.64 -22.26 40.02
C ILE A 290 -18.88 -23.32 40.81
N GLU A 291 -19.09 -23.43 42.12
CA GLU A 291 -18.46 -24.46 42.96
C GLU A 291 -18.88 -25.88 42.52
N ASN A 292 -20.12 -26.06 42.05
CA ASN A 292 -20.56 -27.34 41.47
C ASN A 292 -19.80 -27.71 40.20
N VAL A 293 -19.45 -26.72 39.37
CA VAL A 293 -18.71 -26.92 38.11
C VAL A 293 -17.20 -27.06 38.35
N LEU A 294 -16.59 -26.09 39.03
CA LEU A 294 -15.13 -26.02 39.23
C LEU A 294 -14.61 -26.86 40.40
N LYS A 295 -15.51 -27.34 41.29
CA LYS A 295 -15.16 -27.96 42.59
C LYS A 295 -14.33 -27.05 43.49
N LYS A 296 -14.30 -25.75 43.20
CA LYS A 296 -13.60 -24.71 43.94
C LYS A 296 -14.48 -23.48 44.07
N ARG A 297 -14.40 -22.82 45.21
CA ARG A 297 -14.97 -21.48 45.39
C ARG A 297 -14.12 -20.44 44.66
N LEU A 298 -14.77 -19.41 44.16
CA LEU A 298 -14.08 -18.25 43.60
C LEU A 298 -13.42 -17.42 44.71
N PRO A 299 -12.25 -16.80 44.42
CA PRO A 299 -11.59 -15.86 45.32
C PRO A 299 -12.46 -14.65 45.67
N SER A 300 -12.34 -14.17 46.91
CA SER A 300 -12.90 -12.88 47.35
C SER A 300 -12.09 -11.69 46.85
N ILE A 301 -10.82 -11.90 46.50
CA ILE A 301 -9.92 -10.88 45.95
C ILE A 301 -9.18 -11.48 44.75
N ILE A 302 -9.20 -10.77 43.62
CA ILE A 302 -8.44 -11.14 42.43
C ILE A 302 -7.48 -10.03 42.03
N HIS A 303 -6.41 -10.42 41.35
CA HIS A 303 -5.46 -9.51 40.72
C HIS A 303 -5.63 -9.50 39.20
N ILE A 304 -5.55 -8.31 38.62
CA ILE A 304 -5.45 -8.09 37.17
C ILE A 304 -4.14 -7.38 36.90
N GLU A 305 -3.24 -8.04 36.18
CA GLU A 305 -1.95 -7.48 35.77
C GLU A 305 -1.98 -7.12 34.28
N ILE A 306 -1.55 -5.91 33.92
CA ILE A 306 -1.52 -5.43 32.54
C ILE A 306 -0.09 -4.98 32.21
N LEU A 307 0.48 -5.53 31.14
CA LEU A 307 1.83 -5.22 30.66
C LEU A 307 1.76 -4.59 29.26
N PHE A 308 2.37 -3.44 29.07
CA PHE A 308 2.30 -2.68 27.81
C PHE A 308 3.54 -1.81 27.56
N PRO A 309 3.78 -1.35 26.33
CA PRO A 309 4.98 -0.58 25.99
C PRO A 309 5.03 0.78 26.69
N SER A 310 6.25 1.23 27.03
CA SER A 310 6.50 2.63 27.35
C SER A 310 6.67 3.47 26.08
N ASP A 311 6.52 4.78 26.20
CA ASP A 311 6.76 5.74 25.12
C ASP A 311 8.21 5.75 24.63
N GLN A 312 9.17 5.48 25.54
CA GLN A 312 10.60 5.40 25.24
C GLN A 312 10.97 4.29 24.23
N ILE A 313 10.20 3.20 24.19
CA ILE A 313 10.46 2.07 23.26
C ILE A 313 10.42 2.52 21.79
N PHE A 314 9.69 3.59 21.47
CA PHE A 314 9.55 4.09 20.09
C PHE A 314 10.66 5.07 19.69
N GLU A 315 11.60 5.39 20.58
CA GLU A 315 12.81 6.12 20.24
C GLU A 315 13.69 5.28 19.31
N LYS A 316 14.18 5.88 18.22
CA LYS A 316 14.85 5.17 17.10
C LYS A 316 16.01 4.27 17.54
N GLU A 317 16.74 4.67 18.58
CA GLU A 317 17.86 3.91 19.12
C GLU A 317 17.38 2.63 19.82
N GLN A 318 16.37 2.73 20.68
CA GLN A 318 15.84 1.58 21.42
C GLN A 318 15.11 0.56 20.53
N TRP A 319 14.29 1.04 19.58
CA TRP A 319 13.58 0.13 18.68
C TRP A 319 14.55 -0.67 17.78
N ASN A 320 15.60 -0.03 17.28
CA ASN A 320 16.61 -0.71 16.45
C ASN A 320 17.43 -1.72 17.26
N ASP A 321 17.79 -1.40 18.50
CA ASP A 321 18.47 -2.34 19.39
C ASP A 321 17.60 -3.57 19.69
N LEU A 322 16.29 -3.37 19.87
CA LEU A 322 15.30 -4.43 20.06
C LEU A 322 15.05 -5.26 18.79
N THR A 323 15.21 -4.69 17.60
CA THR A 323 15.04 -5.45 16.34
C THR A 323 16.08 -6.55 16.14
N ASN A 324 17.21 -6.47 16.85
CA ASN A 324 18.28 -7.46 16.79
C ASN A 324 18.10 -8.64 17.77
N ASP A 325 17.21 -8.52 18.77
CA ASP A 325 16.98 -9.56 19.78
C ASP A 325 15.54 -10.11 19.67
N GLU A 326 15.38 -11.20 18.93
CA GLU A 326 14.07 -11.83 18.67
C GLU A 326 13.35 -12.27 19.96
N ILE A 327 14.08 -12.50 21.06
CA ILE A 327 13.51 -13.02 22.32
C ILE A 327 12.72 -11.94 23.07
N LEU A 328 13.30 -10.75 23.27
CA LEU A 328 12.61 -9.66 23.99
C LEU A 328 11.51 -9.01 23.14
N LYS A 329 11.63 -9.08 21.81
CA LYS A 329 10.62 -8.56 20.89
C LYS A 329 9.24 -9.22 21.10
N ASP A 330 9.22 -10.51 21.43
CA ASP A 330 7.98 -11.26 21.68
C ASP A 330 7.24 -10.86 22.98
N LEU A 331 7.90 -10.09 23.87
CA LEU A 331 7.26 -9.47 25.04
C LEU A 331 6.51 -8.19 24.70
N ILE A 332 6.80 -7.57 23.56
CA ILE A 332 6.13 -6.35 23.15
C ILE A 332 4.77 -6.76 22.57
N PRO A 333 3.64 -6.30 23.14
CA PRO A 333 2.31 -6.63 22.64
C PRO A 333 1.94 -5.84 21.37
N LEU A 334 2.92 -5.60 20.49
CA LEU A 334 2.76 -4.96 19.19
C LEU A 334 3.52 -5.71 18.10
N LYS A 335 2.99 -5.66 16.88
CA LYS A 335 3.67 -6.11 15.65
C LYS A 335 3.84 -4.92 14.71
N TYR A 336 5.03 -4.80 14.13
CA TYR A 336 5.33 -3.82 13.10
C TYR A 336 5.23 -4.48 11.72
N PHE A 337 4.29 -4.02 10.90
CA PHE A 337 4.06 -4.53 9.55
C PHE A 337 3.57 -3.41 8.64
N GLN A 338 4.04 -3.36 7.39
CA GLN A 338 3.68 -2.32 6.40
C GLN A 338 3.77 -0.88 6.94
N GLU A 339 4.87 -0.58 7.64
CA GLU A 339 5.11 0.75 8.25
C GLU A 339 4.09 1.17 9.33
N LYS A 340 3.32 0.22 9.89
CA LYS A 340 2.35 0.48 10.96
C LYS A 340 2.51 -0.49 12.12
N PHE A 341 2.23 0.02 13.32
CA PHE A 341 2.10 -0.80 14.53
C PHE A 341 0.68 -1.35 14.64
N SER A 342 0.57 -2.62 14.99
CA SER A 342 -0.69 -3.33 15.22
C SER A 342 -0.64 -4.05 16.57
N PRO A 343 -1.73 -4.04 17.35
CA PRO A 343 -1.88 -4.86 18.54
C PRO A 343 -1.55 -6.35 18.36
N SER A 344 -0.79 -6.91 19.30
CA SER A 344 -0.52 -8.35 19.40
C SER A 344 -0.60 -8.88 20.84
N GLY A 345 -1.26 -8.14 21.73
CA GLY A 345 -1.49 -8.52 23.11
C GLY A 345 -2.21 -9.87 23.24
N GLN A 346 -1.99 -10.53 24.39
CA GLN A 346 -2.45 -11.89 24.70
C GLN A 346 -2.99 -11.95 26.12
N ILE A 347 -3.96 -12.83 26.35
CA ILE A 347 -4.54 -13.09 27.66
C ILE A 347 -3.73 -14.18 28.38
N PHE A 348 -3.48 -13.97 29.67
CA PHE A 348 -2.75 -14.87 30.55
C PHE A 348 -3.64 -15.33 31.71
N ILE A 349 -3.65 -16.65 31.96
CA ILE A 349 -4.38 -17.29 33.07
C ILE A 349 -3.39 -18.22 33.77
N GLY A 350 -2.41 -17.62 34.43
CA GLY A 350 -1.15 -18.28 34.79
C GLY A 350 -0.18 -18.39 33.62
N LEU A 351 -0.66 -18.59 32.39
CA LEU A 351 0.12 -18.71 31.14
C LEU A 351 -0.55 -17.97 30.00
N GLY A 352 0.24 -17.62 28.99
CA GLY A 352 -0.27 -17.09 27.74
C GLY A 352 -1.20 -18.10 27.06
N THR A 353 -2.47 -17.73 26.94
CA THR A 353 -3.47 -18.45 26.15
C THR A 353 -3.28 -18.14 24.67
N HIS A 354 -3.94 -18.89 23.78
CA HIS A 354 -3.98 -18.53 22.36
C HIS A 354 -4.83 -17.29 22.08
N GLN A 355 -5.60 -16.84 23.07
CA GLN A 355 -6.51 -15.72 22.95
C GLN A 355 -5.77 -14.38 22.92
N THR A 356 -5.93 -13.65 21.82
CA THR A 356 -5.43 -12.27 21.70
C THR A 356 -6.38 -11.28 22.39
N THR A 357 -5.82 -10.14 22.82
CA THR A 357 -6.58 -9.06 23.49
C THR A 357 -7.13 -8.02 22.53
N GLY A 358 -6.59 -7.95 21.30
CA GLY A 358 -6.97 -6.94 20.30
C GLY A 358 -6.41 -5.55 20.58
N ILE A 359 -5.67 -5.39 21.67
CA ILE A 359 -5.05 -4.13 22.11
C ILE A 359 -3.55 -4.33 22.33
N GLY A 360 -2.80 -3.24 22.38
CA GLY A 360 -1.36 -3.20 22.60
C GLY A 360 -0.95 -3.54 24.03
N MET A 361 -1.62 -4.49 24.68
CA MET A 361 -1.44 -4.85 26.08
C MET A 361 -1.60 -6.36 26.30
N HIS A 362 -0.65 -6.97 27.02
CA HIS A 362 -0.84 -8.29 27.62
C HIS A 362 -1.65 -8.17 28.91
N ILE A 363 -2.58 -9.10 29.14
CA ILE A 363 -3.49 -9.05 30.29
C ILE A 363 -3.41 -10.38 31.02
N TYR A 364 -3.04 -10.37 32.29
CA TYR A 364 -3.21 -11.49 33.21
C TYR A 364 -4.42 -11.25 34.11
N SER A 365 -5.28 -12.27 34.25
CA SER A 365 -6.46 -12.19 35.11
C SER A 365 -6.99 -13.58 35.49
N HIS A 366 -7.87 -13.62 36.48
CA HIS A 366 -8.55 -14.82 36.99
C HIS A 366 -9.74 -15.24 36.08
N LEU A 367 -9.52 -15.20 34.77
CA LEU A 367 -10.47 -15.72 33.79
C LEU A 367 -10.46 -17.25 33.82
N ILE A 368 -11.63 -17.86 33.64
CA ILE A 368 -11.77 -19.32 33.71
C ILE A 368 -11.61 -19.89 32.30
N PRO A 369 -10.62 -20.76 32.06
CA PRO A 369 -10.42 -21.35 30.76
C PRO A 369 -11.26 -22.62 30.57
N THR A 370 -11.30 -23.07 29.33
CA THR A 370 -11.73 -24.41 28.92
C THR A 370 -10.89 -25.52 29.58
N ILE A 371 -11.33 -26.77 29.48
CA ILE A 371 -10.67 -27.94 30.09
C ILE A 371 -9.22 -28.08 29.59
N GLU A 372 -8.97 -27.77 28.31
CA GLU A 372 -7.64 -27.80 27.69
C GLU A 372 -6.71 -26.70 28.21
N ARG A 373 -7.26 -25.65 28.86
CA ARG A 373 -6.56 -24.47 29.39
C ARG A 373 -5.87 -23.60 28.34
N GLU A 374 -6.29 -23.71 27.09
CA GLU A 374 -5.72 -22.97 25.97
C GLU A 374 -6.58 -21.79 25.53
N ASN A 375 -7.89 -21.86 25.81
CA ASN A 375 -8.90 -20.87 25.44
C ASN A 375 -9.83 -20.57 26.62
N LEU A 376 -10.53 -19.42 26.56
CA LEU A 376 -11.52 -19.01 27.53
C LEU A 376 -12.84 -19.77 27.36
N ASP A 377 -13.44 -20.21 28.46
CA ASP A 377 -14.75 -20.86 28.43
C ASP A 377 -15.86 -19.81 28.43
N LEU A 378 -16.63 -19.78 27.35
CA LEU A 378 -17.85 -18.97 27.23
C LEU A 378 -19.09 -19.85 26.96
N GLN A 379 -18.94 -21.17 27.02
CA GLN A 379 -20.02 -22.12 26.74
C GLN A 379 -20.82 -22.46 28.00
N ASP A 380 -20.15 -22.64 29.14
CA ASP A 380 -20.86 -22.83 30.40
C ASP A 380 -21.57 -21.52 30.81
N PRO A 381 -22.87 -21.58 31.15
CA PRO A 381 -23.68 -20.38 31.37
C PRO A 381 -23.22 -19.53 32.55
N TYR A 382 -22.63 -20.13 33.61
CA TYR A 382 -22.17 -19.38 34.78
C TYR A 382 -20.75 -18.88 34.59
N ILE A 383 -19.88 -19.70 34.00
CA ILE A 383 -18.50 -19.30 33.69
C ILE A 383 -18.50 -18.18 32.64
N SER A 384 -19.36 -18.26 31.63
CA SER A 384 -19.49 -17.23 30.59
C SER A 384 -19.85 -15.86 31.20
N ILE A 385 -20.82 -15.83 32.13
CA ILE A 385 -21.18 -14.60 32.86
C ILE A 385 -20.00 -14.05 33.67
N TRP A 386 -19.27 -14.91 34.39
CA TRP A 386 -18.07 -14.48 35.14
C TRP A 386 -17.01 -13.87 34.22
N ASN A 387 -16.68 -14.57 33.13
CA ASN A 387 -15.66 -14.14 32.17
C ASN A 387 -16.07 -12.84 31.45
N GLU A 388 -17.33 -12.72 31.02
CA GLU A 388 -17.87 -11.50 30.41
C GLU A 388 -17.73 -10.29 31.35
N GLN A 389 -18.22 -10.42 32.59
CA GLN A 389 -18.17 -9.35 33.59
C GLN A 389 -16.73 -8.95 33.93
N LEU A 390 -15.81 -9.93 33.97
CA LEU A 390 -14.40 -9.69 34.26
C LEU A 390 -13.71 -8.98 33.08
N LEU A 391 -13.98 -9.38 31.83
CA LEU A 391 -13.48 -8.73 30.63
C LEU A 391 -13.98 -7.29 30.51
N LYS A 392 -15.27 -7.04 30.79
CA LYS A 392 -15.81 -5.67 30.84
C LYS A 392 -15.15 -4.83 31.94
N SER A 393 -14.84 -5.44 33.09
CA SER A 393 -14.08 -4.78 34.16
C SER A 393 -12.65 -4.43 33.73
N ILE A 394 -12.00 -5.31 32.97
CA ILE A 394 -10.68 -5.05 32.36
C ILE A 394 -10.79 -3.89 31.36
N GLY A 395 -11.83 -3.84 30.54
CA GLY A 395 -12.12 -2.70 29.65
C GLY A 395 -12.18 -1.36 30.39
N ASN A 396 -12.85 -1.32 31.54
CA ASN A 396 -12.89 -0.13 32.41
C ASN A 396 -11.50 0.26 32.93
N ILE A 397 -10.65 -0.72 33.28
CA ILE A 397 -9.27 -0.46 33.72
C ILE A 397 -8.44 0.08 32.56
N ILE A 398 -8.53 -0.51 31.35
CA ILE A 398 -7.86 -0.01 30.15
C ILE A 398 -8.29 1.44 29.86
N ARG A 399 -9.56 1.78 30.10
CA ARG A 399 -10.04 3.15 29.94
C ARG A 399 -9.38 4.13 30.90
N PHE A 400 -9.15 3.73 32.15
CA PHE A 400 -8.38 4.51 33.10
C PHE A 400 -6.92 4.70 32.66
N ILE A 401 -6.29 3.65 32.12
CA ILE A 401 -4.93 3.71 31.58
C ILE A 401 -4.85 4.69 30.41
N TYR A 402 -5.81 4.61 29.49
CA TYR A 402 -5.94 5.53 28.35
C TYR A 402 -6.02 6.98 28.82
N ASP A 403 -6.89 7.29 29.79
CA ASP A 403 -7.09 8.65 30.28
C ASP A 403 -5.79 9.26 30.83
N GLN A 404 -5.00 8.48 31.58
CA GLN A 404 -3.70 8.95 32.08
C GLN A 404 -2.67 9.11 30.95
N THR A 405 -2.64 8.13 30.04
CA THR A 405 -1.67 8.07 28.95
C THR A 405 -1.85 9.23 27.97
N ILE A 406 -3.10 9.51 27.56
CA ILE A 406 -3.39 10.56 26.58
C ILE A 406 -3.08 11.97 27.12
N ILE A 407 -3.37 12.22 28.40
CA ILE A 407 -3.04 13.48 29.08
C ILE A 407 -1.53 13.71 29.07
N ASN A 408 -0.75 12.71 29.47
CA ASN A 408 0.71 12.82 29.53
C ASN A 408 1.31 13.06 28.14
N ILE A 409 0.86 12.32 27.13
CA ILE A 409 1.40 12.38 25.76
C ILE A 409 1.12 13.73 25.09
N VAL A 410 -0.11 14.25 25.23
CA VAL A 410 -0.49 15.54 24.62
C VAL A 410 0.22 16.69 25.33
N ASN A 411 0.33 16.66 26.66
CA ASN A 411 1.05 17.67 27.42
C ASN A 411 2.56 17.69 27.11
N ASN A 412 3.15 16.51 26.86
CA ASN A 412 4.57 16.39 26.52
C ASN A 412 4.87 16.55 25.02
N HIS A 413 3.85 16.80 24.19
CA HIS A 413 3.98 16.94 22.73
C HIS A 413 4.71 15.78 22.06
N SER A 414 4.44 14.55 22.48
CA SER A 414 5.15 13.38 21.93
C SER A 414 4.78 13.14 20.46
N GLN A 415 5.81 12.94 19.64
CA GLN A 415 5.67 12.57 18.22
C GLN A 415 5.03 11.19 18.00
N TYR A 416 4.92 10.37 19.05
CA TYR A 416 4.40 9.00 19.00
C TYR A 416 2.91 8.90 19.32
N LEU A 417 2.19 10.03 19.44
CA LEU A 417 0.77 10.06 19.76
C LEU A 417 -0.06 9.08 18.90
N ASN A 418 0.13 9.10 17.58
CA ASN A 418 -0.61 8.23 16.68
C ASN A 418 -0.30 6.73 16.92
N THR A 419 0.96 6.39 17.17
CA THR A 419 1.39 5.03 17.51
C THR A 419 0.76 4.58 18.82
N ILE A 420 0.73 5.43 19.85
CA ILE A 420 0.18 5.06 21.16
C ILE A 420 -1.35 4.91 21.11
N LEU A 421 -2.04 5.74 20.31
CA LEU A 421 -3.47 5.56 20.05
C LEU A 421 -3.77 4.19 19.41
N SER A 422 -2.86 3.64 18.59
CA SER A 422 -3.04 2.31 18.00
C SER A 422 -3.06 1.18 19.03
N PHE A 423 -2.57 1.39 20.26
CA PHE A 423 -2.66 0.38 21.31
C PHE A 423 -4.11 0.12 21.71
N TYR A 424 -4.97 1.10 21.49
CA TYR A 424 -6.37 1.05 21.85
C TYR A 424 -7.24 0.74 20.62
N SER A 425 -6.69 0.12 19.57
CA SER A 425 -7.46 -0.11 18.34
C SER A 425 -8.39 -1.32 18.36
N PHE A 426 -8.53 -2.04 19.48
CA PHE A 426 -9.45 -3.17 19.69
C PHE A 426 -9.66 -4.04 18.42
N GLN A 427 -8.55 -4.49 17.82
CA GLN A 427 -8.59 -5.35 16.64
C GLN A 427 -9.31 -6.67 16.96
N THR A 428 -9.88 -7.29 15.92
CA THR A 428 -10.60 -8.56 16.05
C THR A 428 -9.75 -9.60 16.79
N THR A 429 -10.26 -10.09 17.90
CA THR A 429 -9.56 -11.07 18.73
C THR A 429 -9.69 -12.48 18.18
N VAL A 430 -8.67 -13.31 18.39
CA VAL A 430 -8.55 -14.67 17.87
C VAL A 430 -8.11 -15.59 19.03
N PRO A 431 -8.65 -16.82 19.15
CA PRO A 431 -9.63 -17.45 18.27
C PRO A 431 -11.06 -16.93 18.45
N ASN A 432 -11.43 -16.39 19.62
CA ASN A 432 -12.77 -15.89 19.85
C ASN A 432 -12.83 -14.35 19.76
N LYS A 433 -13.64 -13.82 18.83
CA LYS A 433 -13.82 -12.37 18.60
C LYS A 433 -14.62 -11.66 19.72
N THR A 434 -15.48 -12.40 20.42
CA THR A 434 -16.37 -11.86 21.47
C THR A 434 -15.58 -11.27 22.64
N ILE A 435 -14.35 -11.77 22.84
CA ILE A 435 -13.44 -11.27 23.88
C ILE A 435 -13.07 -9.80 23.66
N GLY A 436 -12.72 -9.43 22.42
CA GLY A 436 -12.46 -8.04 22.05
C GLY A 436 -13.69 -7.15 22.18
N GLU A 437 -14.87 -7.69 21.83
CA GLU A 437 -16.16 -7.00 22.00
C GLU A 437 -16.44 -6.68 23.48
N PHE A 438 -16.25 -7.64 24.40
CA PHE A 438 -16.41 -7.39 25.84
C PHE A 438 -15.40 -6.40 26.42
N LEU A 439 -14.15 -6.44 25.97
CA LEU A 439 -13.14 -5.46 26.38
C LEU A 439 -13.53 -4.05 25.90
N LEU A 440 -13.98 -3.92 24.65
CA LEU A 440 -14.43 -2.65 24.07
C LEU A 440 -15.70 -2.13 24.77
N ASP A 441 -16.68 -3.00 25.02
CA ASP A 441 -17.89 -2.67 25.76
C ASP A 441 -17.55 -2.12 27.15
N GLY A 442 -16.65 -2.80 27.86
CA GLY A 442 -16.11 -2.33 29.14
C GLY A 442 -15.49 -0.95 29.01
N PHE A 443 -14.59 -0.76 28.04
CA PHE A 443 -13.91 0.52 27.81
C PHE A 443 -14.88 1.68 27.54
N LEU A 444 -15.96 1.43 26.79
CA LEU A 444 -16.97 2.42 26.44
C LEU A 444 -18.05 2.62 27.51
N SER A 445 -18.23 1.65 28.42
CA SER A 445 -19.27 1.68 29.47
C SER A 445 -18.99 2.68 30.61
N SER A 446 -17.78 3.22 30.68
CA SER A 446 -17.39 4.22 31.70
C SER A 446 -18.23 5.50 31.59
N ASP A 447 -18.74 5.99 32.72
CA ASP A 447 -19.48 7.26 32.82
C ASP A 447 -18.62 8.50 32.49
N LYS A 448 -17.30 8.34 32.37
CA LYS A 448 -16.38 9.43 32.04
C LYS A 448 -16.27 9.67 30.54
N ASP A 449 -16.35 10.94 30.17
CA ASP A 449 -16.09 11.40 28.80
C ASP A 449 -14.74 10.90 28.26
N ILE A 450 -14.73 10.39 27.02
CA ILE A 450 -13.51 9.96 26.32
C ILE A 450 -12.77 11.20 25.84
N PHE A 451 -11.58 11.48 26.34
CA PHE A 451 -10.84 12.65 25.87
C PHE A 451 -10.06 12.32 24.60
N VAL A 452 -10.19 13.16 23.57
CA VAL A 452 -9.46 13.01 22.29
C VAL A 452 -8.68 14.29 21.96
N PRO A 453 -7.53 14.17 21.27
CA PRO A 453 -6.74 15.32 20.85
C PRO A 453 -7.43 16.06 19.70
N ILE A 454 -7.57 17.38 19.85
CA ILE A 454 -8.14 18.27 18.84
C ILE A 454 -7.27 19.50 18.63
N GLN A 455 -7.48 20.14 17.49
CA GLN A 455 -7.00 21.48 17.16
C GLN A 455 -8.23 22.37 16.90
N ARG A 456 -8.28 23.57 17.49
CA ARG A 456 -9.44 24.47 17.30
C ARG A 456 -9.24 25.42 16.15
N SER A 457 -8.01 25.85 15.90
CA SER A 457 -7.66 26.79 14.85
C SER A 457 -6.37 26.36 14.15
N SER A 458 -6.24 26.74 12.88
CA SER A 458 -5.01 26.53 12.09
C SER A 458 -3.77 27.19 12.71
N SER A 459 -3.97 28.21 13.55
CA SER A 459 -2.93 28.92 14.30
C SER A 459 -2.53 28.26 15.62
N ASP A 460 -3.26 27.24 16.08
CA ASP A 460 -2.93 26.53 17.32
C ASP A 460 -1.74 25.60 17.09
N ASN A 461 -0.60 25.89 17.72
CA ASN A 461 0.58 25.02 17.63
C ASN A 461 0.51 23.79 18.57
N GLN A 462 -0.48 23.73 19.46
CA GLN A 462 -0.60 22.69 20.48
C GLN A 462 -1.96 22.01 20.40
N LEU A 463 -1.97 20.69 20.56
CA LEU A 463 -3.20 19.90 20.67
C LEU A 463 -3.85 20.12 22.03
N LEU A 464 -5.17 20.19 22.05
CA LEU A 464 -5.98 20.26 23.25
C LEU A 464 -6.73 18.94 23.43
N LEU A 465 -7.07 18.61 24.68
CA LEU A 465 -7.93 17.47 24.98
C LEU A 465 -9.34 17.94 25.30
N ILE A 466 -10.33 17.36 24.62
CA ILE A 466 -11.75 17.58 24.90
C ILE A 466 -12.52 16.25 24.90
N PRO A 467 -13.71 16.19 25.52
CA PRO A 467 -14.62 15.06 25.34
C PRO A 467 -14.88 14.76 23.86
N SER A 468 -14.81 13.48 23.48
CA SER A 468 -14.90 12.98 22.11
C SER A 468 -16.22 13.36 21.45
N ARG A 469 -17.29 13.43 22.24
CA ARG A 469 -18.63 13.83 21.80
C ARG A 469 -18.73 15.31 21.41
N HIS A 470 -17.75 16.12 21.83
CA HIS A 470 -17.61 17.52 21.45
C HIS A 470 -16.56 17.74 20.35
N ALA A 471 -15.89 16.67 19.91
CA ALA A 471 -14.91 16.71 18.83
C ALA A 471 -15.56 16.35 17.49
N TYR A 472 -15.04 16.95 16.43
CA TYR A 472 -15.45 16.67 15.06
C TYR A 472 -14.35 15.93 14.30
N LEU A 473 -14.73 14.89 13.57
CA LEU A 473 -13.82 14.20 12.68
C LEU A 473 -13.71 14.93 11.34
N SER A 474 -12.48 15.29 10.98
CA SER A 474 -12.16 15.90 9.68
C SER A 474 -12.20 14.84 8.57
N ASN A 475 -12.89 15.15 7.47
CA ASN A 475 -12.87 14.33 6.26
C ASN A 475 -11.78 14.76 5.25
N SER A 476 -11.06 15.84 5.53
CA SER A 476 -10.08 16.41 4.62
C SER A 476 -9.07 17.31 5.33
N LYS A 477 -7.78 17.10 5.05
CA LYS A 477 -6.66 17.91 5.59
C LYS A 477 -6.80 19.43 5.38
N TYR A 478 -7.59 19.86 4.39
CA TYR A 478 -7.79 21.28 4.10
C TYR A 478 -8.70 21.97 5.13
N LEU A 479 -9.62 21.24 5.75
CA LEU A 479 -10.59 21.79 6.71
C LEU A 479 -9.90 22.36 7.95
N GLU A 480 -8.88 21.68 8.45
CA GLU A 480 -8.07 22.13 9.59
C GLU A 480 -7.36 23.46 9.37
N LYS A 481 -7.23 23.91 8.13
CA LYS A 481 -6.53 25.15 7.79
C LYS A 481 -7.42 26.39 7.84
N PHE A 482 -8.75 26.23 7.84
CA PHE A 482 -9.68 27.38 7.82
C PHE A 482 -10.88 27.25 8.77
N LEU A 483 -11.22 26.05 9.25
CA LEU A 483 -12.34 25.88 10.19
C LEU A 483 -11.85 26.07 11.63
N SER A 484 -12.47 27.03 12.31
CA SER A 484 -12.22 27.31 13.73
C SER A 484 -13.18 26.54 14.66
N ILE A 485 -13.12 25.21 14.63
CA ILE A 485 -13.95 24.30 15.45
C ILE A 485 -13.07 23.17 16.02
N PRO A 486 -13.49 22.45 17.08
CA PRO A 486 -12.65 21.42 17.68
C PRO A 486 -12.52 20.17 16.79
N LEU A 487 -11.62 20.24 15.80
CA LEU A 487 -11.34 19.17 14.85
C LEU A 487 -10.26 18.23 15.38
N ILE A 488 -10.48 16.94 15.22
CA ILE A 488 -9.39 15.96 15.31
C ILE A 488 -8.54 16.12 14.04
N PRO A 489 -7.22 16.38 14.15
CA PRO A 489 -6.34 16.50 12.99
C PRO A 489 -6.46 15.31 12.04
N PHE A 490 -6.42 15.53 10.74
CA PHE A 490 -6.77 14.54 9.72
C PHE A 490 -6.00 13.23 9.90
N ASP A 491 -4.68 13.33 10.09
CA ASP A 491 -3.80 12.17 10.24
C ASP A 491 -4.10 11.35 11.51
N ILE A 492 -4.47 12.02 12.61
CA ILE A 492 -4.92 11.37 13.85
C ILE A 492 -6.32 10.78 13.64
N GLY A 493 -7.17 11.47 12.89
CA GLY A 493 -8.51 11.03 12.52
C GLY A 493 -8.50 9.68 11.78
N GLN A 494 -7.45 9.37 11.01
CA GLN A 494 -7.30 8.09 10.32
C GLN A 494 -6.88 6.93 11.24
N ASN A 495 -6.57 7.19 12.52
CA ASN A 495 -6.19 6.14 13.46
C ASN A 495 -7.35 5.16 13.71
N GLU A 496 -7.05 3.86 13.77
CA GLU A 496 -8.04 2.80 13.99
C GLU A 496 -8.88 3.02 15.27
N PHE A 497 -8.27 3.49 16.36
CA PHE A 497 -9.00 3.80 17.59
C PHE A 497 -10.03 4.92 17.40
N ILE A 498 -9.66 5.99 16.67
CA ILE A 498 -10.59 7.09 16.36
C ILE A 498 -11.73 6.60 15.46
N GLN A 499 -11.45 5.68 14.53
CA GLN A 499 -12.48 5.05 13.70
C GLN A 499 -13.43 4.17 14.52
N ILE A 500 -12.96 3.50 15.57
CA ILE A 500 -13.82 2.75 16.50
C ILE A 500 -14.72 3.68 17.29
N LEU A 501 -14.19 4.80 17.80
CA LEU A 501 -14.99 5.79 18.49
C LEU A 501 -16.07 6.39 17.57
N LYS A 502 -15.74 6.62 16.30
CA LYS A 502 -16.71 7.02 15.26
C LYS A 502 -17.78 5.94 15.05
N HIS A 503 -17.39 4.68 14.86
CA HIS A 503 -18.34 3.57 14.62
C HIS A 503 -19.32 3.39 15.80
N ASN A 504 -18.83 3.60 17.02
CA ASN A 504 -19.61 3.56 18.26
C ASN A 504 -20.30 4.90 18.62
N LYS A 505 -20.38 5.84 17.67
CA LYS A 505 -21.06 7.15 17.81
C LYS A 505 -20.55 7.99 18.99
N GLN A 506 -19.30 7.82 19.39
CA GLN A 506 -18.65 8.63 20.44
C GLN A 506 -17.98 9.90 19.91
N ILE A 507 -17.81 10.02 18.59
CA ILE A 507 -17.27 11.21 17.90
C ILE A 507 -18.27 11.62 16.82
N GLN A 508 -18.46 12.93 16.66
CA GLN A 508 -19.34 13.47 15.63
C GLN A 508 -18.60 13.59 14.30
N GLU A 509 -19.23 13.17 13.21
CA GLU A 509 -18.75 13.50 11.88
C GLU A 509 -19.12 14.94 11.53
N LEU A 510 -18.23 15.60 10.79
CA LEU A 510 -18.48 16.93 10.32
C LEU A 510 -19.54 16.92 9.21
N THR A 511 -20.69 17.55 9.47
CA THR A 511 -21.76 17.68 8.46
C THR A 511 -21.54 18.92 7.61
N ASN A 512 -22.04 18.87 6.37
CA ASN A 512 -22.04 20.01 5.47
C ASN A 512 -22.77 21.23 6.06
N GLU A 513 -23.81 21.02 6.86
CA GLU A 513 -24.53 22.10 7.55
C GLU A 513 -23.64 22.84 8.56
N ILE A 514 -22.90 22.11 9.40
CA ILE A 514 -21.96 22.70 10.37
C ILE A 514 -20.87 23.50 9.67
N ILE A 515 -20.31 22.95 8.58
CA ILE A 515 -19.30 23.64 7.77
C ILE A 515 -19.86 24.96 7.24
N ARG A 516 -21.06 24.92 6.66
CA ARG A 516 -21.73 26.10 6.10
C ARG A 516 -22.04 27.15 7.15
N GLU A 517 -22.58 26.77 8.31
CA GLU A 517 -22.82 27.69 9.43
C GLU A 517 -21.53 28.40 9.84
N LYS A 518 -20.41 27.66 9.93
CA LYS A 518 -19.12 28.26 10.27
C LYS A 518 -18.54 29.15 9.18
N ILE A 519 -18.74 28.80 7.90
CA ILE A 519 -18.37 29.66 6.78
C ILE A 519 -19.13 31.00 6.86
N ARG A 520 -20.44 30.97 7.17
CA ARG A 520 -21.26 32.19 7.31
C ARG A 520 -20.81 33.11 8.44
N GLU A 521 -20.28 32.54 9.53
CA GLU A 521 -19.80 33.30 10.69
C GLU A 521 -18.38 33.86 10.50
N SER A 522 -17.65 33.43 9.47
CA SER A 522 -16.22 33.68 9.31
C SER A 522 -15.91 34.67 8.19
N ILE A 523 -14.86 35.48 8.40
CA ILE A 523 -14.24 36.28 7.34
C ILE A 523 -12.86 35.67 7.07
N PHE A 524 -12.68 35.12 5.88
CA PHE A 524 -11.49 34.37 5.51
C PHE A 524 -10.32 35.29 5.15
N LEU A 525 -9.13 34.95 5.64
CA LEU A 525 -7.86 35.53 5.19
C LEU A 525 -7.32 34.79 3.96
N TYR A 526 -6.22 35.29 3.38
CA TYR A 526 -5.60 34.74 2.17
C TYR A 526 -5.38 33.21 2.23
N ASP A 527 -4.64 32.73 3.24
CA ASP A 527 -4.30 31.30 3.34
C ASP A 527 -5.54 30.43 3.61
N GLU A 528 -6.48 30.92 4.41
CA GLU A 528 -7.71 30.21 4.76
C GLU A 528 -8.62 30.08 3.53
N LEU A 529 -8.74 31.14 2.73
CA LEU A 529 -9.52 31.12 1.49
C LEU A 529 -8.93 30.15 0.47
N VAL A 530 -7.60 30.14 0.29
CA VAL A 530 -6.93 29.20 -0.62
C VAL A 530 -7.21 27.75 -0.21
N ASN A 531 -7.12 27.44 1.08
CA ASN A 531 -7.43 26.09 1.59
C ASN A 531 -8.92 25.73 1.44
N LEU A 532 -9.83 26.68 1.68
CA LEU A 532 -11.27 26.48 1.48
C LEU A 532 -11.59 26.20 0.01
N LEU A 533 -11.00 26.93 -0.93
CA LEU A 533 -11.21 26.69 -2.35
C LEU A 533 -10.60 25.36 -2.80
N HIS A 534 -9.43 24.97 -2.28
CA HIS A 534 -8.88 23.63 -2.51
C HIS A 534 -9.79 22.52 -1.97
N TRP A 535 -10.38 22.71 -0.79
CA TRP A 535 -11.34 21.78 -0.22
C TRP A 535 -12.57 21.60 -1.13
N LEU A 536 -13.16 22.71 -1.60
CA LEU A 536 -14.28 22.68 -2.55
C LEU A 536 -13.93 21.98 -3.88
N CYS A 537 -12.69 22.13 -4.35
CA CYS A 537 -12.24 21.52 -5.60
C CYS A 537 -11.86 20.03 -5.47
N THR A 538 -11.46 19.58 -4.28
CA THR A 538 -10.97 18.20 -4.08
C THR A 538 -12.05 17.25 -3.61
N ASN A 539 -13.09 17.75 -2.94
CA ASN A 539 -14.19 16.92 -2.47
C ASN A 539 -15.29 16.69 -3.51
N ILE A 540 -15.93 15.53 -3.39
CA ILE A 540 -17.06 15.13 -4.22
C ILE A 540 -18.34 15.52 -3.47
N PHE A 541 -19.12 16.42 -4.04
CA PHE A 541 -20.43 16.82 -3.52
C PHE A 541 -21.52 16.20 -4.39
N GLU A 542 -22.50 15.53 -3.77
CA GLU A 542 -23.66 14.97 -4.48
C GLU A 542 -24.52 16.08 -5.08
N ASP A 543 -24.72 17.16 -4.32
CA ASP A 543 -25.49 18.32 -4.75
C ASP A 543 -24.57 19.42 -5.31
N LYS A 544 -24.61 19.60 -6.64
CA LYS A 544 -23.85 20.67 -7.32
C LYS A 544 -24.33 22.08 -6.95
N SER A 545 -25.54 22.23 -6.41
CA SER A 545 -26.06 23.52 -5.94
C SER A 545 -25.44 23.96 -4.60
N TYR A 546 -24.89 23.00 -3.84
CA TYR A 546 -24.24 23.27 -2.56
C TYR A 546 -23.02 24.20 -2.71
N ILE A 547 -22.17 23.96 -3.73
CA ILE A 547 -20.99 24.80 -3.98
C ILE A 547 -21.40 26.24 -4.30
N LYS A 548 -22.42 26.44 -5.14
CA LYS A 548 -22.94 27.78 -5.45
C LYS A 548 -23.47 28.50 -4.21
N THR A 549 -24.17 27.76 -3.36
CA THR A 549 -24.71 28.28 -2.11
C THR A 549 -23.61 28.66 -1.13
N ILE A 550 -22.56 27.83 -0.99
CA ILE A 550 -21.39 28.17 -0.19
C ILE A 550 -20.69 29.42 -0.73
N LEU A 551 -20.44 29.49 -2.03
CA LEU A 551 -19.75 30.63 -2.64
C LEU A 551 -20.48 31.96 -2.38
N SER A 552 -21.81 31.94 -2.33
CA SER A 552 -22.61 33.12 -1.97
C SER A 552 -22.47 33.58 -0.51
N GLU A 553 -21.94 32.73 0.37
CA GLU A 553 -21.87 32.96 1.81
C GLU A 553 -20.44 33.22 2.31
N ILE A 554 -19.44 33.19 1.42
CA ILE A 554 -18.04 33.43 1.79
C ILE A 554 -17.73 34.93 1.71
N TYR A 555 -17.21 35.45 2.82
CA TYR A 555 -16.63 36.78 2.92
C TYR A 555 -15.11 36.68 3.06
N TYR A 556 -14.37 37.45 2.26
CA TYR A 556 -12.91 37.42 2.19
C TYR A 556 -12.30 38.79 2.42
N ARG A 557 -11.13 38.84 3.06
CA ARG A 557 -10.24 40.02 3.07
C ARG A 557 -8.77 39.57 2.99
N GLU A 558 -7.99 40.27 2.17
CA GLU A 558 -6.55 39.97 2.03
C GLU A 558 -5.73 40.22 3.31
N THR A 559 -6.01 41.28 4.05
CA THR A 559 -5.39 41.58 5.34
C THR A 559 -6.44 42.11 6.32
N CYS A 560 -6.10 42.20 7.62
CA CYS A 560 -7.01 42.76 8.62
C CYS A 560 -7.46 44.21 8.34
N GLN A 561 -6.73 44.93 7.48
CA GLN A 561 -7.00 46.32 7.12
C GLN A 561 -7.67 46.48 5.74
N SER A 562 -7.82 45.41 4.95
CA SER A 562 -8.42 45.48 3.62
C SER A 562 -9.94 45.40 3.65
N THR A 563 -10.57 45.84 2.57
CA THR A 563 -12.03 45.78 2.38
C THR A 563 -12.51 44.34 2.24
N ILE A 564 -13.68 44.04 2.81
CA ILE A 564 -14.32 42.72 2.72
C ILE A 564 -14.97 42.57 1.34
N ILE A 565 -14.78 41.41 0.71
CA ILE A 565 -15.30 41.05 -0.61
C ILE A 565 -16.22 39.83 -0.46
N GLU A 566 -17.39 39.87 -1.11
CA GLU A 566 -18.36 38.78 -1.18
C GLU A 566 -18.19 37.97 -2.47
N LEU A 567 -18.24 36.63 -2.37
CA LEU A 567 -17.84 35.72 -3.44
C LEU A 567 -18.92 35.32 -4.47
N GLU A 568 -20.19 35.70 -4.27
CA GLU A 568 -21.35 35.22 -5.05
C GLU A 568 -21.24 35.41 -6.56
N ASN A 569 -20.62 36.51 -7.01
CA ASN A 569 -20.53 36.88 -8.43
C ASN A 569 -19.09 37.14 -8.89
N ILE A 570 -18.13 36.44 -8.29
CA ILE A 570 -16.73 36.70 -8.59
C ILE A 570 -16.33 36.10 -9.93
N GLU A 571 -15.75 36.95 -10.77
CA GLU A 571 -15.11 36.56 -12.01
C GLU A 571 -13.61 36.31 -11.78
N PHE A 572 -13.00 35.45 -12.58
CA PHE A 572 -11.55 35.29 -12.59
C PHE A 572 -10.98 35.70 -13.94
N TYR A 573 -9.76 36.22 -13.98
CA TYR A 573 -9.07 36.56 -15.21
C TYR A 573 -7.92 35.59 -15.47
N ASN A 574 -7.60 35.35 -16.75
CA ASN A 574 -6.40 34.59 -17.09
C ASN A 574 -5.17 35.38 -16.69
N ILE A 575 -4.06 34.66 -16.43
CA ILE A 575 -2.71 35.16 -16.13
C ILE A 575 -2.27 36.20 -17.19
N LEU A 576 -2.73 37.43 -17.02
CA LEU A 576 -2.06 38.63 -17.46
C LEU A 576 -1.20 38.97 -16.25
N ASN A 577 0.11 39.14 -16.43
CA ASN A 577 0.99 39.68 -15.40
C ASN A 577 0.63 41.16 -15.14
N LEU A 578 -0.62 41.42 -14.72
CA LEU A 578 -1.09 42.72 -14.29
C LEU A 578 -0.37 43.04 -12.98
N PRO A 579 0.47 44.08 -12.94
CA PRO A 579 1.19 44.43 -11.73
C PRO A 579 0.19 44.84 -10.64
N LEU A 580 0.50 44.52 -9.37
CA LEU A 580 -0.31 44.87 -8.18
C LEU A 580 -0.62 46.38 -8.05
N ILE A 581 0.07 47.22 -8.83
CA ILE A 581 -0.13 48.67 -8.87
C ILE A 581 -1.44 49.08 -9.58
N LEU A 582 -2.02 48.20 -10.40
CA LEU A 582 -3.29 48.45 -11.09
C LEU A 582 -4.47 47.95 -10.24
N PRO A 583 -5.53 48.76 -10.05
CA PRO A 583 -6.70 48.33 -9.31
C PRO A 583 -7.48 47.27 -10.10
N LEU A 584 -8.00 46.26 -9.40
CA LEU A 584 -8.94 45.29 -9.95
C LEU A 584 -10.39 45.69 -9.64
N PRO A 585 -11.36 45.29 -10.48
CA PRO A 585 -12.77 45.40 -10.12
C PRO A 585 -13.06 44.63 -8.82
N SER A 586 -13.97 45.15 -7.99
CA SER A 586 -14.29 44.56 -6.67
C SER A 586 -14.88 43.15 -6.73
N ASN A 587 -15.36 42.72 -7.90
CA ASN A 587 -15.94 41.40 -8.15
C ASN A 587 -14.97 40.45 -8.89
N VAL A 588 -13.65 40.63 -8.74
CA VAL A 588 -12.63 39.82 -9.43
C VAL A 588 -11.64 39.24 -8.44
N LEU A 589 -11.37 37.92 -8.52
CA LEU A 589 -10.39 37.26 -7.66
C LEU A 589 -8.96 37.78 -7.94
N PRO A 590 -8.18 38.14 -6.91
CA PRO A 590 -6.77 38.49 -7.05
C PRO A 590 -5.90 37.39 -7.70
N SER A 591 -4.88 37.78 -8.47
CA SER A 591 -4.00 36.85 -9.19
C SER A 591 -3.26 35.86 -8.29
N ASN A 592 -2.85 36.28 -7.09
CA ASN A 592 -2.19 35.40 -6.11
C ASN A 592 -3.09 34.21 -5.70
N ILE A 593 -4.41 34.38 -5.62
CA ILE A 593 -5.36 33.29 -5.31
C ILE A 593 -5.64 32.43 -6.55
N VAL A 594 -5.88 33.06 -7.70
CA VAL A 594 -6.19 32.36 -8.97
C VAL A 594 -5.03 31.44 -9.39
N ASN A 595 -3.78 31.81 -9.10
CA ASN A 595 -2.61 31.01 -9.44
C ASN A 595 -2.48 29.70 -8.62
N HIS A 596 -3.17 29.56 -7.49
CA HIS A 596 -3.16 28.33 -6.69
C HIS A 596 -4.15 27.26 -7.20
N ILE A 597 -5.11 27.62 -8.06
CA ILE A 597 -6.19 26.73 -8.52
C ILE A 597 -6.13 26.59 -10.03
N SER A 598 -6.33 25.38 -10.54
CA SER A 598 -6.34 25.16 -12.00
C SER A 598 -7.52 25.89 -12.66
N GLN A 599 -7.33 26.36 -13.90
CA GLN A 599 -8.42 27.00 -14.67
C GLN A 599 -9.62 26.06 -14.87
N GLU A 600 -9.36 24.75 -14.98
CA GLU A 600 -10.41 23.75 -15.12
C GLU A 600 -11.24 23.63 -13.84
N ASP A 601 -10.60 23.61 -12.66
CA ASP A 601 -11.31 23.55 -11.38
C ASP A 601 -12.11 24.84 -11.11
N LEU A 602 -11.55 26.02 -11.42
CA LEU A 602 -12.25 27.31 -11.30
C LEU A 602 -13.55 27.33 -12.12
N GLN A 603 -13.52 26.81 -13.35
CA GLN A 603 -14.70 26.80 -14.23
C GLN A 603 -15.67 25.65 -13.96
N LYS A 604 -15.17 24.42 -13.84
CA LYS A 604 -16.03 23.22 -13.80
C LYS A 604 -16.50 22.88 -12.39
N LYS A 605 -15.70 23.14 -11.36
CA LYS A 605 -16.03 22.78 -9.97
C LYS A 605 -16.56 23.97 -9.18
N LEU A 606 -15.92 25.13 -9.30
CA LEU A 606 -16.36 26.35 -8.61
C LEU A 606 -17.38 27.17 -9.42
N PHE A 607 -17.66 26.79 -10.66
CA PHE A 607 -18.62 27.48 -11.54
C PHE A 607 -18.33 28.97 -11.75
N LEU A 608 -17.08 29.41 -11.55
CA LEU A 608 -16.69 30.80 -11.70
C LEU A 608 -16.62 31.17 -13.19
N THR A 609 -17.08 32.38 -13.50
CA THR A 609 -17.06 32.90 -14.87
C THR A 609 -15.74 33.62 -15.16
N LYS A 610 -15.22 33.41 -16.36
CA LYS A 610 -14.02 34.13 -16.83
C LYS A 610 -14.38 35.58 -17.16
N LEU A 611 -13.70 36.55 -16.53
CA LEU A 611 -13.78 37.97 -16.86
C LEU A 611 -13.33 38.17 -18.32
N PRO A 612 -14.22 38.60 -19.22
CA PRO A 612 -13.85 38.91 -20.59
C PRO A 612 -12.90 40.12 -20.61
N ILE A 613 -11.83 40.06 -21.40
CA ILE A 613 -10.84 41.16 -21.49
C ILE A 613 -11.48 42.51 -21.83
N ARG A 614 -12.57 42.50 -22.61
CA ARG A 614 -13.38 43.69 -22.92
C ARG A 614 -13.95 44.40 -21.67
N ASN A 615 -14.39 43.63 -20.67
CA ASN A 615 -15.01 44.17 -19.45
C ASN A 615 -13.91 44.77 -18.56
N LEU A 616 -12.75 44.12 -18.49
CA LEU A 616 -11.57 44.64 -17.77
C LEU A 616 -11.07 45.95 -18.39
N ILE A 617 -11.00 46.03 -19.73
CA ILE A 617 -10.62 47.25 -20.45
C ILE A 617 -11.63 48.37 -20.22
N GLN A 618 -12.93 48.05 -20.22
CA GLN A 618 -13.98 49.02 -19.94
C GLN A 618 -13.93 49.57 -18.50
N PHE A 619 -13.54 48.76 -17.53
CA PHE A 619 -13.29 49.19 -16.15
C PHE A 619 -12.21 50.27 -16.08
N TYR A 620 -11.06 50.05 -16.74
CA TYR A 620 -9.98 51.05 -16.76
C TYR A 620 -10.35 52.33 -17.51
N LEU A 621 -11.32 52.30 -18.42
CA LEU A 621 -11.79 53.48 -19.16
C LEU A 621 -12.84 54.32 -18.41
N LEU A 622 -13.28 53.88 -17.23
CA LEU A 622 -14.21 54.63 -16.39
C LEU A 622 -13.60 55.98 -15.95
N PRO A 623 -14.39 57.07 -15.84
CA PRO A 623 -13.90 58.37 -15.40
C PRO A 623 -13.14 58.35 -14.07
N THR A 624 -13.52 57.46 -13.15
CA THR A 624 -12.85 57.28 -11.86
C THR A 624 -11.44 56.73 -11.97
N GLN A 625 -11.09 56.08 -13.09
CA GLN A 625 -9.79 55.45 -13.33
C GLN A 625 -8.88 56.30 -14.24
N HIS A 626 -9.35 57.47 -14.72
CA HIS A 626 -8.58 58.30 -15.67
C HIS A 626 -7.23 58.78 -15.12
N TYR A 627 -7.10 58.90 -13.79
CA TYR A 627 -5.84 59.24 -13.13
C TYR A 627 -4.71 58.23 -13.42
N LEU A 628 -5.04 56.97 -13.72
CA LEU A 628 -4.06 55.94 -14.10
C LEU A 628 -3.38 56.25 -15.44
N PHE A 629 -4.01 57.02 -16.32
CA PHE A 629 -3.42 57.42 -17.60
C PHE A 629 -2.55 58.68 -17.48
N GLU A 630 -2.60 59.40 -16.36
CA GLU A 630 -1.76 60.59 -16.14
C GLU A 630 -0.38 60.24 -15.56
N ASN A 631 -0.25 59.07 -14.93
CA ASN A 631 1.01 58.53 -14.47
C ASN A 631 1.65 57.68 -15.58
N GLU A 632 2.93 57.97 -15.86
CA GLU A 632 3.69 57.32 -16.93
C GLU A 632 3.72 55.80 -16.80
N LEU A 633 4.03 55.24 -15.62
CA LEU A 633 4.13 53.79 -15.43
C LEU A 633 2.80 53.07 -15.66
N THR A 634 1.72 53.54 -15.03
CA THR A 634 0.40 52.90 -15.16
C THR A 634 -0.21 53.10 -16.55
N SER A 635 0.00 54.26 -17.18
CA SER A 635 -0.46 54.52 -18.54
C SER A 635 0.23 53.60 -19.54
N ASN A 636 1.54 53.38 -19.36
CA ASN A 636 2.32 52.52 -20.25
C ASN A 636 1.84 51.06 -20.19
N ILE A 637 1.58 50.53 -18.99
CA ILE A 637 1.03 49.18 -18.80
C ILE A 637 -0.36 49.06 -19.44
N LEU A 638 -1.24 50.04 -19.23
CA LEU A 638 -2.61 50.02 -19.77
C LEU A 638 -2.65 50.16 -21.29
N LEU A 639 -1.82 51.03 -21.88
CA LEU A 639 -1.72 51.18 -23.33
C LEU A 639 -1.15 49.91 -23.98
N HIS A 640 -0.19 49.24 -23.34
CA HIS A 640 0.34 47.96 -23.80
C HIS A 640 -0.76 46.89 -23.81
N LEU A 641 -1.51 46.78 -22.71
CA LEU A 641 -2.67 45.89 -22.62
C LEU A 641 -3.66 46.18 -23.76
N PHE A 642 -4.03 47.44 -23.98
CA PHE A 642 -4.98 47.81 -25.04
C PHE A 642 -4.41 47.50 -26.43
N SER A 643 -3.11 47.74 -26.65
CA SER A 643 -2.42 47.44 -27.90
C SER A 643 -2.30 45.95 -28.22
N GLN A 644 -2.36 45.05 -27.23
CA GLN A 644 -2.39 43.60 -27.48
C GLN A 644 -3.78 43.13 -27.91
N TYR A 645 -4.83 43.71 -27.32
CA TYR A 645 -6.20 43.18 -27.43
C TYR A 645 -7.13 44.02 -28.33
N TRP A 646 -6.70 45.17 -28.87
CA TRP A 646 -7.55 46.07 -29.67
C TRP A 646 -8.19 45.38 -30.90
N ASN A 647 -7.51 44.43 -31.54
CA ASN A 647 -8.03 43.68 -32.69
C ASN A 647 -9.19 42.72 -32.33
N GLN A 648 -9.43 42.44 -31.05
CA GLN A 648 -10.51 41.54 -30.59
C GLN A 648 -11.83 42.29 -30.31
N PHE A 649 -11.83 43.62 -30.40
CA PHE A 649 -13.02 44.44 -30.18
C PHE A 649 -13.84 44.62 -31.46
N ASN A 650 -15.15 44.75 -31.32
CA ASN A 650 -16.00 45.19 -32.43
C ASN A 650 -15.75 46.68 -32.75
N THR A 651 -16.20 47.11 -33.93
CA THR A 651 -16.01 48.48 -34.44
C THR A 651 -16.54 49.57 -33.50
N ASN A 652 -17.67 49.33 -32.83
CA ASN A 652 -18.24 50.28 -31.87
C ASN A 652 -17.38 50.44 -30.59
N ASN A 653 -16.90 49.34 -30.01
CA ASN A 653 -16.06 49.41 -28.81
C ASN A 653 -14.69 50.00 -29.13
N LEU A 654 -14.10 49.66 -30.28
CA LEU A 654 -12.88 50.29 -30.79
C LEU A 654 -13.04 51.80 -30.92
N ASN A 655 -14.16 52.26 -31.49
CA ASN A 655 -14.44 53.69 -31.61
C ASN A 655 -14.59 54.35 -30.23
N ASN A 656 -15.20 53.69 -29.25
CA ASN A 656 -15.32 54.23 -27.89
C ASN A 656 -13.95 54.35 -27.20
N VAL A 657 -13.11 53.31 -27.28
CA VAL A 657 -11.72 53.33 -26.76
C VAL A 657 -10.94 54.49 -27.41
N LYS A 658 -11.02 54.64 -28.73
CA LYS A 658 -10.39 55.75 -29.47
C LYS A 658 -10.89 57.10 -28.99
N ILE A 659 -12.21 57.29 -28.86
CA ILE A 659 -12.81 58.56 -28.41
C ILE A 659 -12.32 58.92 -27.01
N ILE A 660 -12.26 57.96 -26.08
CA ILE A 660 -11.84 58.21 -24.70
C ILE A 660 -10.32 58.51 -24.66
N LEU A 661 -9.49 57.63 -25.22
CA LEU A 661 -8.03 57.81 -25.20
C LEU A 661 -7.58 59.08 -25.93
N SER A 662 -8.25 59.45 -27.02
CA SER A 662 -7.96 60.67 -27.78
C SER A 662 -8.20 61.98 -27.00
N LYS A 663 -8.88 61.90 -25.85
CA LYS A 663 -9.17 63.03 -24.95
C LYS A 663 -8.29 63.01 -23.68
N LEU A 664 -7.56 61.93 -23.43
CA LEU A 664 -6.71 61.76 -22.25
C LEU A 664 -5.25 62.03 -22.60
N LYS A 665 -4.51 62.68 -21.70
CA LYS A 665 -3.05 62.84 -21.83
C LYS A 665 -2.36 61.51 -21.50
N CYS A 666 -2.59 60.48 -22.30
CA CYS A 666 -2.15 59.12 -22.00
C CYS A 666 -0.80 58.74 -22.62
N ILE A 667 -0.27 59.51 -23.57
CA ILE A 667 0.96 59.16 -24.29
C ILE A 667 2.17 59.80 -23.62
N SER A 668 3.10 58.98 -23.13
CA SER A 668 4.42 59.46 -22.67
C SER A 668 5.25 59.96 -23.86
N THR A 669 5.76 61.18 -23.74
CA THR A 669 6.64 61.81 -24.73
C THR A 669 7.85 62.46 -24.08
N ASN A 670 8.82 62.87 -24.88
CA ASN A 670 9.97 63.68 -24.45
C ASN A 670 9.58 65.03 -23.82
N GLN A 671 8.31 65.42 -23.88
CA GLN A 671 7.73 66.61 -23.27
C GLN A 671 6.64 66.28 -22.22
N GLY A 672 6.73 65.10 -21.59
CA GLY A 672 5.77 64.60 -20.61
C GLY A 672 4.52 63.99 -21.26
N MET A 673 3.47 63.79 -20.47
CA MET A 673 2.23 63.16 -20.93
C MET A 673 1.43 64.08 -21.86
N LYS A 674 1.13 63.62 -23.09
CA LYS A 674 0.43 64.37 -24.15
C LYS A 674 -0.76 63.60 -24.73
N LEU A 675 -1.61 64.33 -25.45
CA LEU A 675 -2.75 63.77 -26.19
C LEU A 675 -2.28 63.00 -27.44
N PRO A 676 -2.93 61.90 -27.84
CA PRO A 676 -2.54 61.12 -29.02
C PRO A 676 -2.35 61.93 -30.31
N GLN A 677 -3.18 62.93 -30.58
CA GLN A 677 -3.06 63.76 -31.80
C GLN A 677 -1.92 64.78 -31.75
N GLN A 678 -1.34 65.00 -30.57
CA GLN A 678 -0.18 65.87 -30.35
C GLN A 678 1.13 65.08 -30.34
N SER A 679 1.06 63.75 -30.38
CA SER A 679 2.21 62.85 -30.29
C SER A 679 2.61 62.31 -31.67
N TYR A 680 3.92 62.30 -31.92
CA TYR A 680 4.51 61.82 -33.17
C TYR A 680 5.21 60.48 -32.93
N ILE A 681 4.90 59.49 -33.79
CA ILE A 681 5.58 58.19 -33.78
C ILE A 681 7.01 58.42 -34.28
N SER A 682 8.00 58.02 -33.48
CA SER A 682 9.42 58.25 -33.77
C SER A 682 9.84 57.67 -35.12
N SER A 683 10.45 58.50 -35.96
CA SER A 683 11.05 58.12 -37.24
C SER A 683 12.33 58.94 -37.44
N ALA A 684 13.27 58.41 -38.22
CA ALA A 684 14.62 58.97 -38.36
C ALA A 684 14.68 60.43 -38.87
N ASN A 685 13.56 60.98 -39.38
CA ASN A 685 13.46 62.31 -39.98
C ASN A 685 12.67 63.33 -39.13
N LEU A 686 12.38 63.04 -37.85
CA LEU A 686 11.61 63.92 -36.95
C LEU A 686 12.49 64.89 -36.15
N SER A 687 12.10 66.18 -36.06
CA SER A 687 12.80 67.19 -35.28
C SER A 687 12.65 66.97 -33.76
N LYS A 688 13.71 67.27 -32.99
CA LYS A 688 13.76 67.10 -31.51
C LYS A 688 12.75 67.97 -30.74
N ASP A 689 12.19 68.99 -31.38
CA ASP A 689 11.25 69.95 -30.78
C ASP A 689 9.80 69.45 -30.75
N LEU A 690 9.50 68.33 -31.39
CA LEU A 690 8.16 67.74 -31.42
C LEU A 690 7.94 66.79 -30.22
N PRO A 691 6.69 66.62 -29.74
CA PRO A 691 6.35 65.65 -28.70
C PRO A 691 6.47 64.23 -29.27
N GLN A 692 7.68 63.68 -29.19
CA GLN A 692 8.01 62.36 -29.69
C GLN A 692 7.71 61.33 -28.61
N ILE A 693 7.05 60.25 -29.00
CA ILE A 693 6.75 59.13 -28.10
C ILE A 693 8.09 58.58 -27.56
N THR A 694 8.26 58.57 -26.24
CA THR A 694 9.50 58.17 -25.53
C THR A 694 9.59 56.67 -25.28
N PHE A 695 8.60 55.90 -25.72
CA PHE A 695 8.59 54.45 -25.55
C PHE A 695 9.70 53.78 -26.36
N ASP A 696 10.60 53.14 -25.63
CA ASP A 696 11.58 52.24 -26.22
C ASP A 696 10.91 50.91 -26.57
N ILE A 697 11.09 50.49 -27.83
CA ILE A 697 10.65 49.18 -28.37
C ILE A 697 11.35 48.01 -27.64
N SER A 698 12.35 48.31 -26.79
CA SER A 698 13.15 47.39 -25.98
C SER A 698 12.69 47.21 -24.53
N SER A 699 11.59 47.84 -24.09
CA SER A 699 11.03 47.66 -22.73
C SER A 699 9.98 46.54 -22.66
N GLU A 700 9.69 46.01 -21.46
CA GLU A 700 8.72 44.90 -21.21
C GLU A 700 7.29 45.16 -21.73
N TYR A 701 6.94 46.39 -22.11
CA TYR A 701 5.57 46.82 -22.48
C TYR A 701 5.53 47.48 -23.88
N SER A 702 5.73 46.70 -24.96
CA SER A 702 5.79 47.18 -26.36
C SER A 702 4.44 47.54 -27.00
N LEU A 703 4.36 48.65 -27.76
CA LEU A 703 3.11 49.14 -28.38
C LEU A 703 3.11 48.93 -29.91
N SER A 704 1.96 48.54 -30.48
CA SER A 704 1.77 48.43 -31.92
C SER A 704 1.69 49.82 -32.56
N MET A 705 2.46 50.04 -33.62
CA MET A 705 2.38 51.26 -34.43
C MET A 705 1.00 51.44 -35.07
N GLU A 706 0.32 50.35 -35.44
CA GLU A 706 -1.02 50.39 -36.02
C GLU A 706 -2.04 50.88 -34.99
N PHE A 707 -1.93 50.42 -33.74
CA PHE A 707 -2.76 50.87 -32.64
C PHE A 707 -2.53 52.37 -32.37
N LEU A 708 -1.27 52.82 -32.31
CA LEU A 708 -0.91 54.23 -32.11
C LEU A 708 -1.46 55.14 -33.22
N LYS A 709 -1.34 54.74 -34.49
CA LYS A 709 -1.97 55.46 -35.61
C LYS A 709 -3.50 55.50 -35.45
N SER A 710 -4.09 54.39 -35.01
CA SER A 710 -5.55 54.27 -34.87
C SER A 710 -6.16 55.17 -33.79
N ILE A 711 -5.39 55.52 -32.75
CA ILE A 711 -5.82 56.45 -31.68
C ILE A 711 -5.48 57.92 -31.99
N GLY A 712 -4.85 58.19 -33.14
CA GLY A 712 -4.66 59.54 -33.69
C GLY A 712 -3.22 60.01 -33.87
N CYS A 713 -2.21 59.14 -33.69
CA CYS A 713 -0.82 59.50 -33.97
C CYS A 713 -0.53 59.54 -35.49
N ARG A 714 0.30 60.47 -35.98
CA ARG A 714 0.35 60.89 -37.42
C ARG A 714 1.44 60.19 -38.28
N THR A 715 1.19 59.95 -39.61
CA THR A 715 2.12 59.50 -40.72
C THR A 715 1.74 60.07 -42.13
N ILE A 716 2.53 59.97 -43.24
CA ILE A 716 2.37 60.68 -44.58
C ILE A 716 2.45 59.71 -45.83
N ASP A 717 1.66 59.81 -46.98
CA ASP A 717 1.89 59.22 -48.40
C ASP A 717 0.81 59.45 -49.59
N PHE A 718 1.11 59.22 -50.94
CA PHE A 718 0.32 59.43 -52.27
C PHE A 718 0.45 58.31 -53.41
N SER A 719 -0.42 58.22 -54.49
CA SER A 719 -0.82 57.00 -55.31
C SER A 719 -0.54 56.82 -56.87
N ILE A 720 -0.49 55.56 -57.43
CA ILE A 720 -0.15 55.06 -58.82
C ILE A 720 -1.38 55.07 -59.75
N THR A 721 -1.31 55.69 -60.92
CA THR A 721 -2.07 55.22 -62.11
C THR A 721 -1.33 55.52 -63.42
N THR A 722 -0.15 56.14 -63.34
CA THR A 722 0.61 56.68 -64.48
C THR A 722 1.64 55.70 -65.06
N ILE A 723 1.90 54.60 -64.35
CA ILE A 723 3.03 53.70 -64.61
C ILE A 723 2.72 52.62 -65.66
N THR A 724 1.47 52.15 -65.73
CA THR A 724 1.07 51.01 -66.56
C THR A 724 1.00 51.32 -68.06
N ASN A 725 0.91 52.58 -68.47
CA ASN A 725 0.87 52.96 -69.90
C ASN A 725 2.27 53.11 -70.54
N HIS A 726 3.35 53.17 -69.76
CA HIS A 726 4.71 53.35 -70.28
C HIS A 726 5.43 52.04 -70.64
N LEU A 727 4.84 50.88 -70.36
CA LEU A 727 5.51 49.57 -70.47
C LEU A 727 5.25 48.81 -71.79
N ASN A 728 4.36 49.30 -72.65
CA ASN A 728 3.99 48.62 -73.90
C ASN A 728 4.59 49.26 -75.18
N SER A 729 5.51 50.21 -75.07
CA SER A 729 6.22 50.75 -76.25
C SER A 729 7.43 49.89 -76.59
N THR A 730 7.36 49.25 -77.75
CA THR A 730 8.38 48.41 -78.37
C THR A 730 9.62 49.22 -78.78
N ASP A 731 10.56 49.44 -77.87
CA ASP A 731 11.94 49.82 -78.20
C ASP A 731 12.93 48.90 -77.45
N ASN A 732 13.65 48.09 -78.22
CA ASN A 732 14.66 47.15 -77.77
C ASN A 732 15.91 47.91 -77.30
N ASN A 733 16.03 48.10 -75.98
CA ASN A 733 17.27 48.07 -75.17
C ASN A 733 17.02 48.60 -73.75
N GLN A 734 15.85 48.34 -73.15
CA GLN A 734 15.68 48.56 -71.71
C GLN A 734 16.06 47.28 -70.97
N THR A 735 17.09 47.37 -70.15
CA THR A 735 17.45 46.28 -69.23
C THR A 735 16.42 46.24 -68.09
N LEU A 736 16.27 45.08 -67.44
CA LEU A 736 15.45 44.95 -66.21
C LEU A 736 15.84 46.01 -65.16
N GLN A 737 17.12 46.39 -65.13
CA GLN A 737 17.67 47.49 -64.34
C GLN A 737 17.02 48.85 -64.67
N ASP A 738 16.91 49.20 -65.96
CA ASP A 738 16.31 50.46 -66.40
C ASP A 738 14.82 50.53 -66.06
N LEU A 739 14.11 49.41 -66.21
CA LEU A 739 12.71 49.26 -65.83
C LEU A 739 12.51 49.53 -64.34
N ILE A 740 13.28 48.85 -63.48
CA ILE A 740 13.18 48.98 -62.03
C ILE A 740 13.60 50.38 -61.54
N GLN A 741 14.63 50.98 -62.13
CA GLN A 741 15.05 52.34 -61.80
C GLN A 741 14.01 53.40 -62.21
N ASN A 742 13.32 53.21 -63.34
CA ASN A 742 12.25 54.11 -63.77
C ASN A 742 11.00 53.98 -62.89
N LEU A 743 10.66 52.76 -62.48
CA LEU A 743 9.57 52.50 -61.54
C LEU A 743 9.86 53.06 -60.14
N LEU A 744 11.11 52.93 -59.66
CA LEU A 744 11.57 53.52 -58.40
C LEU A 744 11.46 55.04 -58.37
N LYS A 745 11.81 55.72 -59.48
CA LYS A 745 11.63 57.18 -59.60
C LYS A 745 10.18 57.62 -59.49
N GLN A 746 9.24 56.71 -59.78
CA GLN A 746 7.80 56.97 -59.66
C GLN A 746 7.21 56.39 -58.37
N ARG A 747 7.99 55.70 -57.51
CA ARG A 747 7.57 54.98 -56.28
C ARG A 747 6.81 55.84 -55.28
N GLU A 748 7.21 57.10 -55.09
CA GLU A 748 6.56 58.03 -54.16
C GLU A 748 5.14 58.44 -54.61
N ASN A 749 4.87 58.28 -55.90
CA ASN A 749 3.56 58.49 -56.51
C ASN A 749 2.85 57.14 -56.71
N MET A 750 3.09 56.16 -55.83
CA MET A 750 2.55 54.81 -55.97
C MET A 750 1.69 54.31 -54.80
N SER A 751 0.43 53.93 -55.06
CA SER A 751 -0.51 53.25 -54.17
C SER A 751 -0.28 51.75 -54.13
N ASP A 752 -0.56 51.15 -52.97
CA ASP A 752 -0.44 49.72 -52.73
C ASP A 752 -1.28 48.87 -53.71
N THR A 753 -2.41 49.37 -54.18
CA THR A 753 -3.26 48.70 -55.19
C THR A 753 -2.52 48.42 -56.48
N ASP A 754 -1.62 49.30 -56.85
CA ASP A 754 -0.98 49.26 -58.15
C ASP A 754 0.43 48.68 -58.07
N VAL A 755 1.10 48.78 -56.92
CA VAL A 755 2.27 47.94 -56.61
C VAL A 755 1.86 46.47 -56.68
N ASN A 756 0.68 46.14 -56.13
CA ASN A 756 0.09 44.80 -56.25
C ASN A 756 -0.31 44.43 -57.69
N ALA A 757 -0.83 45.36 -58.50
CA ALA A 757 -1.15 45.09 -59.90
C ALA A 757 0.12 44.85 -60.75
N LEU A 758 1.17 45.64 -60.50
CA LEU A 758 2.47 45.52 -61.16
C LEU A 758 3.16 44.19 -60.79
N GLY A 759 3.13 43.79 -59.52
CA GLY A 759 3.68 42.51 -59.04
C GLY A 759 3.02 41.27 -59.66
N ASN A 760 1.73 41.37 -59.99
CA ASN A 760 0.95 40.29 -60.60
C ASN A 760 1.00 40.25 -62.14
N THR A 761 1.69 41.21 -62.78
CA THR A 761 1.85 41.29 -64.23
C THR A 761 3.13 40.54 -64.67
N PRO A 762 3.07 39.64 -65.67
CA PRO A 762 4.23 38.83 -66.09
C PRO A 762 5.21 39.63 -66.97
N CYS A 763 5.85 40.65 -66.42
CA CYS A 763 6.74 41.57 -67.13
C CYS A 763 8.20 41.56 -66.64
N PHE A 764 8.56 40.70 -65.68
CA PHE A 764 9.92 40.65 -65.11
C PHE A 764 10.74 39.53 -65.73
N ALA A 765 11.93 39.84 -66.26
CA ALA A 765 12.83 38.83 -66.83
C ALA A 765 13.43 37.93 -65.74
N GLY A 766 13.32 36.61 -65.92
CA GLY A 766 13.88 35.61 -65.00
C GLY A 766 14.53 34.43 -65.71
N ILE A 767 15.36 33.71 -64.95
CA ILE A 767 16.14 32.53 -65.35
C ILE A 767 15.70 31.34 -64.52
N ASN A 768 15.37 30.22 -65.17
CA ASN A 768 15.21 28.91 -64.54
C ASN A 768 16.10 27.91 -65.28
N GLY A 769 17.16 27.41 -64.62
CA GLY A 769 18.21 26.65 -65.28
C GLY A 769 18.85 27.45 -66.43
N GLU A 770 18.74 26.94 -67.66
CA GLU A 770 19.21 27.63 -68.88
C GLU A 770 18.12 28.45 -69.61
N THR A 771 16.87 28.45 -69.11
CA THR A 771 15.73 29.06 -69.79
C THR A 771 15.44 30.48 -69.29
N LYS A 772 15.35 31.45 -70.21
CA LYS A 772 15.07 32.86 -69.92
C LYS A 772 13.71 33.29 -70.50
N ARG A 773 12.82 33.80 -69.66
CA ARG A 773 11.49 34.32 -70.05
C ARG A 773 10.98 35.36 -69.05
N ASN A 774 9.84 36.00 -69.36
CA ASN A 774 9.18 36.90 -68.41
C ASN A 774 8.26 36.13 -67.47
N TYR A 775 8.35 36.46 -66.19
CA TYR A 775 7.60 35.90 -65.08
C TYR A 775 6.86 37.01 -64.33
N LYS A 776 5.89 36.63 -63.50
CA LYS A 776 5.37 37.53 -62.47
C LYS A 776 6.43 37.70 -61.37
N ALA A 777 6.38 38.82 -60.65
CA ALA A 777 7.35 39.06 -59.58
C ALA A 777 7.29 37.95 -58.51
N ASN A 778 6.08 37.49 -58.16
CA ASN A 778 5.86 36.41 -57.18
C ASN A 778 6.24 34.99 -57.65
N GLU A 779 6.62 34.81 -58.91
CA GLU A 779 7.14 33.54 -59.45
C GLU A 779 8.68 33.48 -59.44
N LEU A 780 9.33 34.59 -59.05
CA LEU A 780 10.79 34.74 -59.06
C LEU A 780 11.37 34.81 -57.65
N HIS A 781 12.60 34.36 -57.52
CA HIS A 781 13.43 34.47 -56.31
C HIS A 781 14.66 35.31 -56.58
N PHE A 782 15.30 35.85 -55.53
CA PHE A 782 16.61 36.47 -55.71
C PHE A 782 17.69 35.42 -56.01
N PRO A 783 18.72 35.71 -56.85
CA PRO A 783 19.74 34.72 -57.21
C PRO A 783 20.59 34.24 -56.03
N SER A 784 20.68 35.04 -54.96
CA SER A 784 21.31 34.63 -53.69
C SER A 784 20.62 33.40 -53.09
N VAL A 785 19.30 33.29 -53.23
CA VAL A 785 18.50 32.18 -52.69
C VAL A 785 18.88 30.86 -53.36
N ALA A 786 18.97 30.82 -54.70
CA ALA A 786 19.37 29.62 -55.43
C ALA A 786 20.82 29.19 -55.11
N LYS A 787 21.71 30.14 -54.81
CA LYS A 787 23.09 29.86 -54.37
C LYS A 787 23.15 29.29 -52.95
N GLU A 788 22.38 29.87 -52.02
CA GLU A 788 22.32 29.43 -50.61
C GLU A 788 21.70 28.03 -50.46
N VAL A 789 20.64 27.74 -51.22
CA VAL A 789 19.93 26.44 -51.19
C VAL A 789 20.56 25.40 -52.13
N GLN A 790 21.50 25.80 -53.01
CA GLN A 790 22.10 24.96 -54.06
C GLN A 790 21.09 24.37 -55.07
N TRP A 791 19.94 25.04 -55.25
CA TRP A 791 18.85 24.58 -56.11
C TRP A 791 18.96 25.20 -57.51
N LYS A 792 19.49 24.42 -58.47
CA LYS A 792 19.77 24.89 -59.85
C LYS A 792 18.54 25.26 -60.69
N ASP A 793 17.41 24.60 -60.45
CA ASP A 793 16.15 24.79 -61.20
C ASP A 793 15.17 25.76 -60.49
N LEU A 794 15.64 26.52 -59.50
CA LEU A 794 14.84 27.55 -58.85
C LEU A 794 14.74 28.78 -59.79
N SER A 795 13.52 29.23 -60.06
CA SER A 795 13.30 30.41 -60.91
C SER A 795 13.77 31.67 -60.21
N VAL A 796 14.83 32.30 -60.71
CA VAL A 796 15.45 33.51 -60.16
C VAL A 796 15.31 34.69 -61.10
N ILE A 797 15.29 35.89 -60.56
CA ILE A 797 15.32 37.12 -61.35
C ILE A 797 16.65 37.24 -62.10
N ASP A 798 16.62 37.72 -63.35
CA ASP A 798 17.80 37.90 -64.19
C ASP A 798 18.61 39.15 -63.79
N TRP A 799 19.18 39.11 -62.58
CA TRP A 799 20.00 40.20 -62.02
C TRP A 799 21.04 39.65 -61.03
N ILE A 800 22.22 39.32 -61.56
CA ILE A 800 23.26 38.52 -60.88
C ILE A 800 23.85 39.20 -59.63
N ASP A 801 24.04 40.52 -59.66
CA ASP A 801 24.73 41.30 -58.61
C ASP A 801 23.84 42.36 -57.97
N ILE A 802 22.57 42.05 -57.70
CA ILE A 802 21.71 42.99 -56.98
C ILE A 802 22.16 43.11 -55.51
N ASN A 803 22.45 44.33 -55.06
CA ASN A 803 22.86 44.58 -53.68
C ASN A 803 21.63 44.48 -52.74
N PRO A 804 21.62 43.62 -51.71
CA PRO A 804 20.50 43.45 -50.78
C PRO A 804 20.06 44.73 -50.04
N PHE A 805 20.93 45.74 -49.98
CA PHE A 805 20.65 47.02 -49.33
C PHE A 805 20.24 48.12 -50.32
N SER A 806 20.11 47.83 -51.61
CA SER A 806 19.75 48.82 -52.62
C SER A 806 18.23 49.08 -52.64
N GLN A 807 17.84 50.26 -53.12
CA GLN A 807 16.43 50.63 -53.25
C GLN A 807 15.71 49.70 -54.25
N GLU A 808 16.43 49.22 -55.27
CA GLU A 808 15.96 48.26 -56.26
C GLU A 808 15.63 46.90 -55.64
N TYR A 809 16.45 46.43 -54.70
CA TYR A 809 16.20 45.18 -54.00
C TYR A 809 14.94 45.26 -53.13
N ILE A 810 14.82 46.34 -52.36
CA ILE A 810 13.66 46.61 -51.50
C ILE A 810 12.39 46.71 -52.36
N PHE A 811 12.46 47.40 -53.49
CA PHE A 811 11.31 47.56 -54.38
C PHE A 811 10.93 46.27 -55.12
N LEU A 812 11.90 45.46 -55.56
CA LEU A 812 11.62 44.14 -56.13
C LEU A 812 10.96 43.20 -55.10
N LYS A 813 11.37 43.30 -53.84
CA LYS A 813 10.70 42.61 -52.73
C LYS A 813 9.26 43.11 -52.52
N GLU A 814 9.03 44.42 -52.58
CA GLU A 814 7.68 45.01 -52.51
C GLU A 814 6.78 44.55 -53.67
N LEU A 815 7.33 44.33 -54.85
CA LEU A 815 6.61 43.81 -56.02
C LEU A 815 6.29 42.31 -55.92
N GLY A 816 6.93 41.58 -55.00
CA GLY A 816 6.65 40.18 -54.71
C GLY A 816 7.76 39.20 -55.06
N VAL A 817 8.95 39.65 -55.49
CA VAL A 817 10.11 38.76 -55.67
C VAL A 817 10.50 38.16 -54.32
N LYS A 818 10.60 36.83 -54.28
CA LYS A 818 10.72 36.07 -53.04
C LYS A 818 12.17 36.02 -52.54
N GLU A 819 12.34 36.27 -51.25
CA GLU A 819 13.63 36.12 -50.54
C GLU A 819 13.90 34.70 -50.03
N ALA A 820 12.95 33.78 -50.23
CA ALA A 820 13.04 32.38 -49.81
C ALA A 820 12.13 31.51 -50.69
N PRO A 821 12.44 30.21 -50.88
CA PRO A 821 11.58 29.28 -51.60
C PRO A 821 10.19 29.14 -50.97
N ASP A 822 9.23 28.63 -51.75
CA ASP A 822 7.91 28.28 -51.20
C ASP A 822 8.03 27.16 -50.17
N PHE A 823 7.19 27.22 -49.14
CA PHE A 823 7.19 26.30 -48.00
C PHE A 823 6.98 24.83 -48.41
N GLN A 824 6.09 24.55 -49.37
CA GLN A 824 5.83 23.17 -49.82
C GLN A 824 6.93 22.66 -50.75
N ASP A 825 7.38 23.51 -51.68
CA ASP A 825 8.42 23.18 -52.65
C ASP A 825 9.75 22.87 -51.97
N LEU A 826 10.07 23.58 -50.88
CA LEU A 826 11.27 23.34 -50.07
C LEU A 826 11.30 21.93 -49.45
N PHE A 827 10.19 21.44 -48.88
CA PHE A 827 10.15 20.09 -48.29
C PHE A 827 10.22 18.99 -49.34
N LEU A 828 9.62 19.20 -50.52
CA LEU A 828 9.77 18.28 -51.64
C LEU A 828 11.22 18.21 -52.11
N HIS A 829 11.93 19.34 -52.13
CA HIS A 829 13.33 19.37 -52.51
C HIS A 829 14.24 18.71 -51.45
N ILE A 830 13.99 18.92 -50.15
CA ILE A 830 14.66 18.19 -49.06
C ILE A 830 14.49 16.67 -49.24
N THR A 831 13.30 16.24 -49.66
CA THR A 831 13.03 14.81 -49.95
C THR A 831 13.88 14.30 -51.11
N GLN A 832 14.05 15.11 -52.17
CA GLN A 832 14.89 14.76 -53.32
C GLN A 832 16.37 14.67 -52.93
N GLU A 833 16.89 15.66 -52.19
CA GLU A 833 18.26 15.69 -51.68
C GLU A 833 18.55 14.47 -50.78
N HIS A 834 17.62 14.15 -49.87
CA HIS A 834 17.73 12.95 -49.03
C HIS A 834 17.82 11.67 -49.86
N ASN A 835 16.98 11.51 -50.89
CA ASN A 835 16.98 10.32 -51.74
C ASN A 835 18.27 10.15 -52.55
N GLN A 836 19.06 11.22 -52.72
CA GLN A 836 20.35 11.20 -53.40
C GLN A 836 21.54 11.02 -52.44
N SER A 837 21.31 11.09 -51.12
CA SER A 837 22.33 10.96 -50.07
C SER A 837 22.50 9.51 -49.56
N SER A 838 23.67 9.17 -48.99
CA SER A 838 23.90 7.87 -48.32
C SER A 838 23.01 7.75 -47.10
N LYS A 839 22.28 6.63 -46.94
CA LYS A 839 21.36 6.40 -45.81
C LYS A 839 22.04 5.85 -44.55
N ILE A 840 23.36 5.64 -44.61
CA ILE A 840 24.16 5.12 -43.49
C ILE A 840 24.44 6.26 -42.51
N LYS A 841 24.05 6.08 -41.23
CA LYS A 841 24.12 7.13 -40.20
C LYS A 841 25.48 7.80 -40.04
N SER A 842 26.59 7.09 -40.20
CA SER A 842 27.95 7.65 -40.09
C SER A 842 28.40 8.45 -41.32
N GLU A 843 27.72 8.31 -42.45
CA GLU A 843 28.06 8.95 -43.73
C GLU A 843 26.98 9.94 -44.20
N TYR A 844 25.87 10.05 -43.47
CA TYR A 844 24.72 10.87 -43.83
C TYR A 844 25.08 12.36 -43.78
N GLN A 845 24.92 13.07 -44.90
CA GLN A 845 25.06 14.52 -44.96
C GLN A 845 23.69 15.16 -44.91
N LEU A 846 23.54 16.21 -44.09
CA LEU A 846 22.29 16.95 -44.00
C LEU A 846 21.97 17.61 -45.36
N PRO A 847 20.71 17.50 -45.84
CA PRO A 847 20.27 18.18 -47.05
C PRO A 847 20.53 19.70 -46.97
N PRO A 848 21.19 20.33 -47.95
CA PRO A 848 21.44 21.78 -47.96
C PRO A 848 20.16 22.61 -47.76
N SER A 849 19.05 22.17 -48.35
CA SER A 849 17.76 22.81 -48.21
C SER A 849 17.20 22.74 -46.77
N LEU A 850 17.54 21.69 -46.00
CA LEU A 850 17.18 21.56 -44.60
C LEU A 850 17.98 22.53 -43.72
N ILE A 851 19.27 22.72 -44.02
CA ILE A 851 20.12 23.69 -43.32
C ILE A 851 19.59 25.11 -43.56
N TYR A 852 19.29 25.44 -44.83
CA TYR A 852 18.67 26.72 -45.19
C TYR A 852 17.35 26.95 -44.44
N PHE A 853 16.50 25.93 -44.36
CA PHE A 853 15.25 25.98 -43.61
C PHE A 853 15.50 26.29 -42.13
N ALA A 854 16.45 25.60 -41.48
CA ALA A 854 16.75 25.81 -40.06
C ALA A 854 17.25 27.24 -39.78
N GLU A 855 18.21 27.73 -40.58
CA GLU A 855 18.81 29.05 -40.41
C GLU A 855 17.81 30.19 -40.66
N ASN A 856 16.89 30.00 -41.62
CA ASN A 856 15.93 31.02 -42.03
C ASN A 856 14.51 30.83 -41.48
N PHE A 857 14.29 29.83 -40.63
CA PHE A 857 12.96 29.47 -40.11
C PHE A 857 12.24 30.64 -39.46
N ARG A 858 12.89 31.32 -38.51
CA ARG A 858 12.33 32.48 -37.80
C ARG A 858 12.05 33.66 -38.74
N LYS A 859 12.87 33.82 -39.77
CA LYS A 859 12.82 34.97 -40.68
C LYS A 859 11.68 34.84 -41.70
N TYR A 860 11.50 33.65 -42.30
CA TYR A 860 10.58 33.48 -43.42
C TYR A 860 9.43 32.50 -43.16
N TYR A 861 9.61 31.47 -42.34
CA TYR A 861 8.67 30.33 -42.28
C TYR A 861 7.83 30.24 -41.00
N LEU A 862 8.22 30.90 -39.89
CA LEU A 862 7.56 30.78 -38.59
C LEU A 862 6.04 31.08 -38.65
N LYS A 863 5.64 32.19 -39.29
CA LYS A 863 4.22 32.57 -39.42
C LYS A 863 3.42 31.58 -40.27
N ILE A 864 4.04 30.99 -41.30
CA ILE A 864 3.40 30.01 -42.18
C ILE A 864 3.24 28.69 -41.43
N TRP A 865 4.26 28.30 -40.66
CA TRP A 865 4.27 27.12 -39.80
C TRP A 865 3.17 27.17 -38.72
N GLU A 866 3.01 28.31 -38.04
CA GLU A 866 1.96 28.50 -37.01
C GLU A 866 0.53 28.36 -37.56
N ASN A 867 0.32 28.76 -38.82
CA ASN A 867 -0.96 28.68 -39.51
C ASN A 867 -1.25 27.30 -40.12
N ASN A 868 -0.22 26.52 -40.47
CA ASN A 868 -0.33 25.19 -41.11
C ASN A 868 0.24 24.08 -40.21
N LYS A 869 -0.48 23.74 -39.14
CA LYS A 869 -0.01 22.78 -38.10
C LYS A 869 0.06 21.31 -38.53
N ILE A 870 -0.45 20.95 -39.71
CA ILE A 870 -0.47 19.57 -40.21
C ILE A 870 0.36 19.50 -41.50
N ILE A 871 1.60 19.05 -41.37
CA ILE A 871 2.50 18.80 -42.51
C ILE A 871 2.52 17.30 -42.76
N GLN A 872 2.16 16.91 -43.99
CA GLN A 872 2.09 15.51 -44.41
C GLN A 872 3.35 15.05 -45.15
N ILE A 873 4.24 15.98 -45.53
CA ILE A 873 5.47 15.68 -46.28
C ILE A 873 6.59 15.39 -45.27
N PRO A 874 7.17 14.17 -45.23
CA PRO A 874 8.30 13.85 -44.37
C PRO A 874 9.55 14.59 -44.83
N PHE A 875 10.18 15.34 -43.93
CA PHE A 875 11.37 16.15 -44.28
C PHE A 875 12.45 16.14 -43.19
N LEU A 876 12.21 15.51 -42.03
CA LEU A 876 13.16 15.49 -40.91
C LEU A 876 14.01 14.21 -40.95
N PRO A 877 15.32 14.29 -41.21
CA PRO A 877 16.20 13.13 -41.14
C PRO A 877 16.24 12.57 -39.71
N SER A 878 15.86 11.31 -39.59
CA SER A 878 15.67 10.61 -38.33
C SER A 878 16.33 9.24 -38.39
N SER A 879 16.85 8.78 -37.27
CA SER A 879 17.28 7.40 -37.09
C SER A 879 16.03 6.52 -37.03
N SER A 880 15.95 5.50 -37.88
CA SER A 880 14.95 4.44 -37.73
C SER A 880 15.04 3.78 -36.34
N PRO A 881 13.91 3.27 -35.79
CA PRO A 881 13.92 2.54 -34.54
C PRO A 881 14.85 1.32 -34.63
N PRO A 882 15.59 0.97 -33.57
CA PRO A 882 16.45 -0.20 -33.55
C PRO A 882 15.60 -1.47 -33.56
N HIS A 883 15.57 -2.21 -34.67
CA HIS A 883 15.11 -3.59 -34.68
C HIS A 883 16.26 -4.51 -34.23
N ILE A 884 15.92 -5.55 -33.46
CA ILE A 884 16.89 -6.57 -33.03
C ILE A 884 17.50 -7.17 -34.31
N ASN A 885 18.79 -6.89 -34.54
CA ASN A 885 19.63 -7.35 -35.68
C ASN A 885 19.66 -6.48 -36.96
N GLN A 886 19.23 -5.21 -36.95
CA GLN A 886 19.39 -4.32 -38.12
C GLN A 886 20.12 -3.00 -37.75
N SER A 887 21.03 -2.58 -38.61
CA SER A 887 21.70 -1.28 -38.51
C SER A 887 20.70 -0.14 -38.75
N THR A 888 20.71 0.89 -37.90
CA THR A 888 19.81 2.05 -38.04
C THR A 888 20.10 2.83 -39.33
N GLU A 889 19.19 2.79 -40.30
CA GLU A 889 19.21 3.66 -41.47
C GLU A 889 18.60 5.03 -41.15
N VAL A 890 19.02 6.05 -41.90
CA VAL A 890 18.44 7.39 -41.86
C VAL A 890 17.20 7.44 -42.76
N ILE A 891 16.07 7.84 -42.19
CA ILE A 891 14.77 7.99 -42.87
C ILE A 891 14.25 9.42 -42.70
N LEU A 892 13.34 9.86 -43.58
CA LEU A 892 12.60 11.11 -43.38
C LEU A 892 11.31 10.87 -42.61
N THR A 893 11.04 11.73 -41.62
CA THR A 893 9.83 11.68 -40.80
C THR A 893 9.12 13.03 -40.77
N ILE A 894 7.88 13.01 -40.29
CA ILE A 894 7.09 14.21 -39.98
C ILE A 894 7.21 14.55 -38.49
N PRO A 895 7.06 15.83 -38.09
CA PRO A 895 7.23 16.26 -36.70
C PRO A 895 6.37 15.50 -35.67
N GLN A 896 5.19 14.99 -36.06
CA GLN A 896 4.26 14.30 -35.18
C GLN A 896 4.69 12.86 -34.85
N LEU A 897 5.60 12.26 -35.62
CA LEU A 897 6.01 10.85 -35.50
C LEU A 897 7.48 10.68 -35.08
N VAL A 898 8.16 11.77 -34.72
CA VAL A 898 9.57 11.76 -34.33
C VAL A 898 9.76 12.44 -32.98
N PHE A 899 10.67 11.92 -32.17
CA PHE A 899 10.96 12.43 -30.83
C PHE A 899 12.46 12.69 -30.66
N LYS A 900 12.81 13.50 -29.64
CA LYS A 900 14.22 13.76 -29.28
C LYS A 900 14.88 12.55 -28.65
N GLU A 901 14.14 11.78 -27.85
CA GLU A 901 14.67 10.60 -27.17
C GLU A 901 14.77 9.40 -28.12
N THR A 902 15.80 8.58 -27.92
CA THR A 902 15.94 7.27 -28.57
C THR A 902 14.94 6.27 -28.00
N SER A 903 14.14 5.65 -28.87
CA SER A 903 13.11 4.68 -28.49
C SER A 903 13.19 3.41 -29.34
N PRO A 904 12.80 2.24 -28.81
CA PRO A 904 12.55 1.06 -29.64
C PRO A 904 11.29 1.19 -30.52
N LEU A 905 10.32 2.05 -30.16
CA LEU A 905 9.03 2.17 -30.88
C LEU A 905 9.03 3.25 -31.97
N PHE A 906 9.80 4.32 -31.78
CA PHE A 906 9.70 5.54 -32.58
C PHE A 906 11.03 5.93 -33.22
N PRO A 907 10.99 6.54 -34.43
CA PRO A 907 12.15 7.21 -34.98
C PRO A 907 12.64 8.33 -34.05
N SER A 908 13.96 8.44 -33.90
CA SER A 908 14.59 9.50 -33.11
C SER A 908 15.33 10.47 -34.03
N LEU A 909 15.21 11.78 -33.79
CA LEU A 909 15.95 12.78 -34.55
C LEU A 909 17.46 12.50 -34.54
N LEU A 910 18.13 12.73 -35.68
CA LEU A 910 19.58 12.64 -35.74
C LEU A 910 20.24 13.74 -34.88
N PRO A 911 21.37 13.45 -34.20
CA PRO A 911 22.09 14.45 -33.42
C PRO A 911 22.48 15.69 -34.23
N ASP A 912 22.89 15.51 -35.49
CA ASP A 912 23.25 16.63 -36.37
C ASP A 912 22.04 17.51 -36.72
N VAL A 913 20.84 16.92 -36.82
CA VAL A 913 19.59 17.66 -37.02
C VAL A 913 19.26 18.47 -35.77
N ILE A 914 19.32 17.84 -34.59
CA ILE A 914 19.10 18.53 -33.30
C ILE A 914 20.08 19.70 -33.16
N ARG A 915 21.37 19.48 -33.47
CA ARG A 915 22.40 20.51 -33.44
C ARG A 915 22.10 21.64 -34.42
N CYS A 916 21.80 21.32 -35.68
CA CYS A 916 21.45 22.29 -36.72
C CYS A 916 20.29 23.20 -36.29
N PHE A 917 19.18 22.60 -35.82
CA PHE A 917 18.01 23.37 -35.37
C PHE A 917 18.27 24.15 -34.08
N SER A 918 18.88 23.53 -33.07
CA SER A 918 19.13 24.18 -31.76
C SER A 918 20.08 25.38 -31.83
N HIS A 919 21.00 25.42 -32.80
CA HIS A 919 21.80 26.60 -33.06
C HIS A 919 20.98 27.78 -33.59
N CYS A 920 19.84 27.51 -34.22
CA CYS A 920 19.01 28.53 -34.86
C CYS A 920 17.80 28.93 -34.01
N PHE A 921 17.08 27.96 -33.42
CA PHE A 921 15.89 28.16 -32.60
C PHE A 921 15.54 26.93 -31.73
N ASP A 922 14.61 27.10 -30.78
CA ASP A 922 14.11 25.95 -30.00
C ASP A 922 13.26 25.04 -30.90
N ILE A 923 13.77 23.84 -31.15
CA ILE A 923 13.16 22.80 -31.98
C ILE A 923 11.74 22.41 -31.52
N SER A 924 11.35 22.73 -30.28
CA SER A 924 9.97 22.59 -29.80
C SER A 924 8.96 23.39 -30.63
N LEU A 925 9.40 24.48 -31.30
CA LEU A 925 8.60 25.27 -32.22
C LEU A 925 8.10 24.47 -33.44
N LEU A 926 8.78 23.38 -33.80
CA LEU A 926 8.33 22.44 -34.84
C LEU A 926 7.27 21.45 -34.33
N GLY A 927 6.81 21.58 -33.07
CA GLY A 927 5.87 20.64 -32.47
C GLY A 927 6.48 19.27 -32.11
N ILE A 928 7.81 19.15 -32.16
CA ILE A 928 8.53 17.92 -31.83
C ILE A 928 8.64 17.81 -30.31
N LYS A 929 7.94 16.82 -29.74
CA LYS A 929 7.99 16.53 -28.30
C LYS A 929 9.30 15.85 -27.92
N SER A 930 9.73 16.05 -26.67
CA SER A 930 10.90 15.35 -26.13
C SER A 930 10.66 13.84 -25.99
N ARG A 931 9.44 13.43 -25.60
CA ARG A 931 9.01 12.05 -25.38
C ARG A 931 7.57 11.83 -25.88
N PRO A 932 7.19 10.61 -26.30
CA PRO A 932 5.80 10.27 -26.66
C PRO A 932 4.91 10.13 -25.41
N ASP A 933 3.60 10.33 -25.59
CA ASP A 933 2.60 10.01 -24.57
C ASP A 933 2.39 8.49 -24.51
N LEU A 934 2.15 7.93 -23.32
CA LEU A 934 2.04 6.47 -23.11
C LEU A 934 0.97 5.79 -24.00
N GLN A 935 -0.17 6.46 -24.22
CA GLN A 935 -1.24 5.96 -25.10
C GLN A 935 -0.75 5.74 -26.54
N ILE A 936 -0.03 6.72 -27.10
CA ILE A 936 0.48 6.68 -28.47
C ILE A 936 1.53 5.56 -28.60
N ALA A 937 2.42 5.43 -27.60
CA ALA A 937 3.41 4.37 -27.56
C ALA A 937 2.78 2.98 -27.49
N PHE A 938 1.71 2.83 -26.69
CA PHE A 938 1.01 1.56 -26.55
C PHE A 938 0.22 1.17 -27.81
N ASP A 939 -0.48 2.11 -28.46
CA ASP A 939 -1.24 1.82 -29.68
C ASP A 939 -0.33 1.31 -30.81
N ILE A 940 0.86 1.90 -30.95
CA ILE A 940 1.87 1.43 -31.92
C ILE A 940 2.45 0.07 -31.53
N LEU A 941 2.66 -0.18 -30.23
CA LEU A 941 3.09 -1.49 -29.75
C LEU A 941 2.06 -2.58 -30.13
N ILE A 942 0.77 -2.28 -30.03
CA ILE A 942 -0.30 -3.22 -30.43
C ILE A 942 -0.25 -3.48 -31.95
N ASP A 943 -0.06 -2.45 -32.77
CA ASP A 943 0.09 -2.59 -34.22
C ASP A 943 1.33 -3.43 -34.59
N LYS A 944 2.39 -3.35 -33.77
CA LYS A 944 3.67 -4.05 -33.94
C LYS A 944 3.90 -5.19 -32.95
N GLN A 945 2.83 -5.79 -32.41
CA GLN A 945 2.95 -6.80 -31.34
C GLN A 945 3.80 -8.03 -31.73
N TYR A 946 3.96 -8.31 -33.03
CA TYR A 946 4.85 -9.37 -33.53
C TYR A 946 6.33 -9.14 -33.20
N GLU A 947 6.73 -7.90 -32.86
CA GLU A 947 8.11 -7.56 -32.51
C GLU A 947 8.48 -7.85 -31.05
N ILE A 948 7.50 -8.18 -30.19
CA ILE A 948 7.74 -8.52 -28.77
C ILE A 948 7.74 -10.01 -28.45
N LEU A 949 7.80 -10.89 -29.45
CA LEU A 949 7.66 -12.34 -29.24
C LEU A 949 8.78 -13.00 -28.40
N THR A 950 9.90 -12.31 -28.18
CA THR A 950 11.02 -12.83 -27.36
C THR A 950 11.08 -12.14 -26.01
N ILE A 951 11.62 -12.83 -24.99
CA ILE A 951 11.81 -12.25 -23.65
C ILE A 951 12.65 -10.95 -23.73
N GLU A 952 13.70 -10.95 -24.54
CA GLU A 952 14.59 -9.79 -24.71
C GLU A 952 13.87 -8.60 -25.36
N SER A 953 13.05 -8.84 -26.39
CA SER A 953 12.25 -7.79 -27.02
C SER A 953 11.17 -7.27 -26.08
N ALA A 954 10.35 -8.16 -25.51
CA ALA A 954 9.32 -7.79 -24.54
C ALA A 954 9.89 -6.98 -23.36
N SER A 955 11.07 -7.38 -22.85
CA SER A 955 11.79 -6.64 -21.81
C SER A 955 12.16 -5.23 -22.26
N LEU A 956 12.74 -5.07 -23.45
CA LEU A 956 13.11 -3.77 -24.00
C LEU A 956 11.90 -2.84 -24.15
N TYR A 957 10.81 -3.35 -24.74
CA TYR A 957 9.60 -2.57 -25.02
C TYR A 957 8.84 -2.19 -23.74
N PHE A 958 8.59 -3.14 -22.83
CA PHE A 958 7.90 -2.85 -21.57
C PHE A 958 8.72 -1.98 -20.62
N SER A 959 10.04 -2.15 -20.58
CA SER A 959 10.94 -1.25 -19.82
C SER A 959 10.91 0.18 -20.37
N TYR A 960 10.72 0.35 -21.68
CA TYR A 960 10.56 1.69 -22.27
C TYR A 960 9.20 2.29 -21.90
N LEU A 961 8.11 1.52 -21.99
CA LEU A 961 6.78 2.00 -21.58
C LEU A 961 6.74 2.41 -20.10
N ASN A 962 7.48 1.73 -19.22
CA ASN A 962 7.60 2.09 -17.80
C ASN A 962 8.13 3.52 -17.57
N LYS A 963 8.90 4.06 -18.52
CA LYS A 963 9.54 5.38 -18.42
C LYS A 963 8.65 6.53 -18.92
N LEU A 964 7.48 6.22 -19.48
CA LEU A 964 6.58 7.21 -20.07
C LEU A 964 5.50 7.64 -19.06
N ASP A 965 5.22 8.94 -19.07
CA ASP A 965 4.12 9.50 -18.29
C ASP A 965 2.77 9.26 -19.00
N GLY A 966 1.71 9.05 -18.23
CA GLY A 966 0.35 8.89 -18.76
C GLY A 966 -0.45 7.68 -18.25
N LEU A 967 0.07 6.94 -17.27
CA LEU A 967 -0.69 5.91 -16.54
C LEU A 967 -1.90 6.53 -15.83
N ASN A 968 -3.10 6.20 -16.28
CA ASN A 968 -4.36 6.61 -15.68
C ASN A 968 -5.37 5.45 -15.67
N LYS A 969 -6.46 5.58 -14.91
CA LYS A 969 -7.47 4.52 -14.77
C LYS A 969 -8.09 4.11 -16.11
N THR A 970 -8.41 5.07 -16.98
CA THR A 970 -9.00 4.80 -18.30
C THR A 970 -8.08 4.00 -19.22
N PHE A 971 -6.77 4.27 -19.16
CA PHE A 971 -5.74 3.54 -19.90
C PHE A 971 -5.64 2.09 -19.40
N ILE A 972 -5.56 1.91 -18.08
CA ILE A 972 -5.47 0.59 -17.44
C ILE A 972 -6.72 -0.27 -17.76
N GLU A 973 -7.92 0.31 -17.66
CA GLU A 973 -9.18 -0.38 -18.00
C GLU A 973 -9.23 -0.85 -19.46
N ASN A 974 -8.71 -0.04 -20.39
CA ASN A 974 -8.64 -0.40 -21.81
C ASN A 974 -7.62 -1.53 -22.08
N ILE A 975 -6.48 -1.51 -21.38
CA ILE A 975 -5.39 -2.46 -21.60
C ILE A 975 -5.63 -3.80 -20.92
N SER A 976 -6.24 -3.80 -19.74
CA SER A 976 -6.60 -5.02 -19.01
C SER A 976 -7.41 -6.03 -19.85
N LYS A 977 -8.11 -5.55 -20.88
CA LYS A 977 -8.93 -6.36 -21.78
C LYS A 977 -8.21 -6.87 -23.03
N LYS A 978 -7.03 -6.33 -23.38
CA LYS A 978 -6.27 -6.67 -24.59
C LYS A 978 -5.25 -7.78 -24.29
N SER A 979 -5.13 -8.74 -25.21
CA SER A 979 -4.08 -9.77 -25.18
C SER A 979 -2.87 -9.25 -25.93
N PHE A 980 -1.77 -8.96 -25.23
CA PHE A 980 -0.54 -8.45 -25.85
C PHE A 980 0.74 -8.93 -25.16
N ILE A 981 0.64 -9.66 -24.05
CA ILE A 981 1.82 -10.06 -23.27
C ILE A 981 2.27 -11.46 -23.74
N PRO A 982 3.52 -11.62 -24.24
CA PRO A 982 3.98 -12.81 -24.95
C PRO A 982 4.51 -13.91 -24.00
N TYR A 983 3.96 -15.12 -24.05
CA TYR A 983 4.44 -16.21 -23.19
C TYR A 983 5.48 -17.09 -23.90
N SER A 984 6.63 -17.31 -23.28
CA SER A 984 7.85 -17.84 -23.93
C SER A 984 7.75 -19.23 -24.57
N SER A 985 6.71 -20.02 -24.26
CA SER A 985 6.46 -21.35 -24.82
C SER A 985 5.37 -21.38 -25.89
N SER A 986 4.69 -20.27 -26.16
CA SER A 986 3.59 -20.18 -27.11
C SER A 986 3.71 -18.94 -27.99
N SER A 987 3.41 -19.03 -29.30
CA SER A 987 3.27 -17.86 -30.18
C SER A 987 1.99 -17.06 -29.91
N SER A 988 1.45 -17.13 -28.68
CA SER A 988 0.18 -16.56 -28.26
C SER A 988 0.37 -15.45 -27.23
N TYR A 989 -0.54 -14.49 -27.24
CA TYR A 989 -0.53 -13.35 -26.32
C TYR A 989 -1.57 -13.55 -25.23
N SER A 990 -1.20 -13.21 -24.00
CA SER A 990 -2.05 -13.28 -22.82
C SER A 990 -2.54 -11.88 -22.40
N LYS A 991 -3.70 -11.84 -21.75
CA LYS A 991 -4.18 -10.64 -21.04
C LYS A 991 -3.48 -10.49 -19.70
N PRO A 992 -3.42 -9.27 -19.13
CA PRO A 992 -2.83 -9.05 -17.81
C PRO A 992 -3.36 -9.97 -16.68
N SER A 993 -4.63 -10.37 -16.73
CA SER A 993 -5.25 -11.25 -15.72
C SER A 993 -4.92 -12.74 -15.88
N GLN A 994 -4.26 -13.15 -16.96
CA GLN A 994 -4.05 -14.57 -17.30
C GLN A 994 -2.62 -15.07 -17.04
N ILE A 995 -1.74 -14.19 -16.61
CA ILE A 995 -0.29 -14.41 -16.44
C ILE A 995 0.18 -13.68 -15.18
N PHE A 996 1.27 -14.16 -14.59
CA PHE A 996 1.72 -13.70 -13.28
C PHE A 996 3.22 -13.39 -13.27
N ILE A 997 3.63 -12.40 -12.48
CA ILE A 997 5.04 -12.01 -12.34
C ILE A 997 5.72 -12.85 -11.27
N ARG A 998 6.95 -13.30 -11.53
CA ARG A 998 7.76 -14.06 -10.56
C ARG A 998 8.13 -13.20 -9.34
N SER A 999 7.94 -13.74 -8.14
CA SER A 999 8.21 -13.03 -6.87
C SER A 999 9.69 -13.06 -6.45
N GLU A 1000 10.52 -13.97 -6.99
CA GLU A 1000 11.94 -14.13 -6.62
C GLU A 1000 12.82 -14.54 -7.83
N THR A 1001 14.08 -14.11 -7.84
CA THR A 1001 15.02 -14.22 -8.99
C THR A 1001 15.71 -15.57 -9.16
N LEU A 1002 15.37 -16.57 -8.35
CA LEU A 1002 15.93 -17.92 -8.45
C LEU A 1002 14.81 -18.90 -8.79
N SER A 1003 14.96 -19.55 -9.94
CA SER A 1003 14.11 -20.65 -10.40
C SER A 1003 14.05 -21.74 -9.32
N SER A 1004 12.92 -21.81 -8.64
CA SER A 1004 12.59 -22.87 -7.70
C SER A 1004 12.15 -24.12 -8.49
N PRO A 1005 12.31 -25.34 -7.94
CA PRO A 1005 11.75 -26.54 -8.55
C PRO A 1005 10.21 -26.46 -8.73
N ASP A 1006 9.52 -25.64 -7.92
CA ASP A 1006 8.09 -25.34 -8.07
C ASP A 1006 7.76 -24.68 -9.43
N ASP A 1007 8.70 -23.98 -10.07
CA ASP A 1007 8.45 -23.23 -11.31
C ASP A 1007 8.28 -24.14 -12.53
N ILE A 1008 9.10 -25.18 -12.65
CA ILE A 1008 8.98 -26.19 -13.73
C ILE A 1008 7.66 -26.96 -13.56
N VAL A 1009 7.29 -27.23 -12.32
CA VAL A 1009 6.10 -27.98 -11.95
C VAL A 1009 4.83 -27.15 -12.13
N SER A 1010 4.88 -25.84 -11.91
CA SER A 1010 3.74 -24.93 -12.11
C SER A 1010 3.36 -24.69 -13.57
N SER A 1011 4.34 -24.85 -14.48
CA SER A 1011 4.20 -24.61 -15.91
C SER A 1011 3.06 -25.44 -16.53
N GLY A 1012 2.18 -24.77 -17.29
CA GLY A 1012 1.01 -25.38 -17.91
C GLY A 1012 -0.27 -25.33 -17.06
N LEU A 1013 -0.17 -25.05 -15.75
CA LEU A 1013 -1.33 -24.71 -14.91
C LEU A 1013 -1.37 -23.20 -14.66
N ILE A 1014 -0.30 -22.63 -14.10
CA ILE A 1014 -0.14 -21.20 -13.85
C ILE A 1014 1.09 -20.70 -14.62
N ASP A 1015 0.89 -19.72 -15.50
CA ASP A 1015 1.97 -19.20 -16.36
C ASP A 1015 2.65 -17.99 -15.72
N TYR A 1016 3.91 -18.19 -15.31
CA TYR A 1016 4.75 -17.14 -14.75
C TYR A 1016 5.71 -16.55 -15.77
N ILE A 1017 5.76 -15.22 -15.83
CA ILE A 1017 6.64 -14.43 -16.70
C ILE A 1017 7.62 -13.60 -15.88
N ASP A 1018 8.76 -13.30 -16.50
CA ASP A 1018 9.73 -12.34 -16.00
C ASP A 1018 10.45 -11.70 -17.18
N TYR A 1019 10.30 -10.39 -17.33
CA TYR A 1019 11.00 -9.60 -18.34
C TYR A 1019 12.00 -8.61 -17.72
N GLY A 1020 12.40 -8.84 -16.47
CA GLY A 1020 13.29 -7.96 -15.72
C GLY A 1020 12.56 -6.86 -14.94
N PRO A 1021 13.27 -6.18 -14.02
CA PRO A 1021 12.65 -5.36 -12.97
C PRO A 1021 11.86 -4.16 -13.51
N GLU A 1022 12.37 -3.48 -14.54
CA GLU A 1022 11.70 -2.30 -15.10
C GLU A 1022 10.47 -2.64 -15.94
N ALA A 1023 10.55 -3.71 -16.74
CA ALA A 1023 9.39 -4.22 -17.48
C ALA A 1023 8.31 -4.76 -16.54
N ASN A 1024 8.69 -5.49 -15.49
CA ASN A 1024 7.75 -6.04 -14.52
C ASN A 1024 7.05 -4.95 -13.70
N LYS A 1025 7.73 -3.83 -13.39
CA LYS A 1025 7.09 -2.65 -12.77
C LYS A 1025 5.96 -2.09 -13.63
N PHE A 1026 6.16 -1.97 -14.94
CA PHE A 1026 5.11 -1.54 -15.86
C PHE A 1026 3.96 -2.53 -15.87
N LEU A 1027 4.24 -3.83 -16.01
CA LEU A 1027 3.21 -4.88 -16.02
C LEU A 1027 2.40 -4.91 -14.71
N PHE A 1028 3.05 -4.72 -13.57
CA PHE A 1028 2.38 -4.59 -12.27
C PHE A 1028 1.45 -3.36 -12.23
N SER A 1029 1.91 -2.21 -12.76
CA SER A 1029 1.13 -0.97 -12.81
C SER A 1029 -0.16 -1.07 -13.66
N ILE A 1030 -0.21 -2.00 -14.61
CA ILE A 1030 -1.38 -2.25 -15.48
C ILE A 1030 -2.22 -3.46 -15.04
N GLY A 1031 -1.94 -4.05 -13.87
CA GLY A 1031 -2.77 -5.08 -13.24
C GLY A 1031 -2.30 -6.52 -13.40
N VAL A 1032 -1.05 -6.77 -13.82
CA VAL A 1032 -0.46 -8.11 -13.75
C VAL A 1032 -0.07 -8.41 -12.30
N ALA A 1033 -0.71 -9.40 -11.68
CA ALA A 1033 -0.46 -9.77 -10.30
C ALA A 1033 0.76 -10.71 -10.15
N SER A 1034 1.26 -10.86 -8.93
CA SER A 1034 2.28 -11.87 -8.58
C SER A 1034 1.69 -13.25 -8.30
N SER A 1035 0.38 -13.34 -8.05
CA SER A 1035 -0.35 -14.58 -7.80
C SER A 1035 -1.82 -14.48 -8.23
N PRO A 1036 -2.46 -15.60 -8.60
CA PRO A 1036 -3.87 -15.61 -9.01
C PRO A 1036 -4.82 -15.31 -7.85
N SER A 1037 -5.91 -14.61 -8.15
CA SER A 1037 -7.05 -14.48 -7.23
C SER A 1037 -7.81 -15.82 -7.11
N ALA A 1038 -8.75 -15.92 -6.17
CA ALA A 1038 -9.56 -17.12 -5.98
C ALA A 1038 -10.32 -17.51 -7.27
N GLU A 1039 -10.91 -16.52 -7.91
CA GLU A 1039 -11.74 -16.66 -9.11
C GLU A 1039 -10.90 -17.12 -10.29
N ILE A 1040 -9.75 -16.47 -10.50
CA ILE A 1040 -8.82 -16.83 -11.58
C ILE A 1040 -8.22 -18.21 -11.33
N LEU A 1041 -7.84 -18.52 -10.09
CA LEU A 1041 -7.30 -19.84 -9.74
C LEU A 1041 -8.33 -20.95 -9.99
N ALA A 1042 -9.60 -20.74 -9.63
CA ALA A 1042 -10.69 -21.65 -9.93
C ALA A 1042 -10.88 -21.88 -11.43
N GLU A 1043 -10.91 -20.81 -12.23
CA GLU A 1043 -10.99 -20.90 -13.70
C GLU A 1043 -9.81 -21.70 -14.29
N LEU A 1044 -8.57 -21.44 -13.84
CA LEU A 1044 -7.40 -22.17 -14.31
C LEU A 1044 -7.45 -23.66 -13.96
N LEU A 1045 -7.89 -24.02 -12.75
CA LEU A 1045 -8.05 -25.41 -12.32
C LEU A 1045 -9.09 -26.16 -13.16
N ILE A 1046 -10.14 -25.47 -13.62
CA ILE A 1046 -11.19 -26.04 -14.48
C ILE A 1046 -10.68 -26.19 -15.92
N ASP A 1047 -10.12 -25.13 -16.49
CA ASP A 1047 -9.82 -25.06 -17.92
C ASP A 1047 -8.54 -25.80 -18.29
N ARG A 1048 -7.52 -25.77 -17.43
CA ARG A 1048 -6.16 -26.22 -17.77
C ARG A 1048 -5.75 -27.56 -17.18
N GLN A 1049 -6.55 -28.17 -16.30
CA GLN A 1049 -6.20 -29.45 -15.66
C GLN A 1049 -5.87 -30.55 -16.67
N SER A 1050 -6.66 -30.65 -17.75
CA SER A 1050 -6.51 -31.72 -18.74
C SER A 1050 -5.18 -31.58 -19.51
N SER A 1051 -4.82 -30.37 -19.92
CA SER A 1051 -3.53 -30.06 -20.54
C SER A 1051 -2.36 -30.23 -19.56
N TYR A 1052 -2.54 -29.84 -18.31
CA TYR A 1052 -1.48 -29.87 -17.29
C TYR A 1052 -0.99 -31.30 -17.00
N PHE A 1053 -1.92 -32.25 -16.89
CA PHE A 1053 -1.58 -33.66 -16.67
C PHE A 1053 -1.24 -34.41 -17.97
N SER A 1054 -1.82 -34.04 -19.13
CA SER A 1054 -1.57 -34.74 -20.41
C SER A 1054 -0.22 -34.45 -21.08
N GLN A 1055 0.47 -33.35 -20.72
CA GLN A 1055 1.82 -33.03 -21.22
C GLN A 1055 2.92 -33.99 -20.74
N THR A 1056 2.61 -34.97 -19.88
CA THR A 1056 3.56 -35.95 -19.31
C THR A 1056 3.55 -37.28 -20.06
N LYS A 1057 3.91 -37.26 -21.36
CA LYS A 1057 4.07 -38.51 -22.14
C LYS A 1057 5.43 -39.19 -21.99
N GLU A 1058 6.37 -38.57 -21.27
CA GLU A 1058 7.68 -39.14 -20.92
C GLU A 1058 7.77 -39.25 -19.39
N ASN A 1059 7.37 -40.41 -18.87
CA ASN A 1059 7.14 -40.68 -17.45
C ASN A 1059 8.43 -40.83 -16.64
N THR A 1060 8.65 -39.95 -15.67
CA THR A 1060 9.22 -40.32 -14.38
C THR A 1060 8.15 -40.13 -13.30
N ASP A 1061 7.98 -41.11 -12.41
CA ASP A 1061 6.99 -41.06 -11.30
C ASP A 1061 7.16 -39.81 -10.42
N GLU A 1062 8.36 -39.23 -10.41
CA GLU A 1062 8.74 -38.05 -9.63
C GLU A 1062 8.06 -36.77 -10.15
N ILE A 1063 8.01 -36.55 -11.47
CA ILE A 1063 7.39 -35.35 -12.07
C ILE A 1063 5.86 -35.36 -11.85
N VAL A 1064 5.23 -36.53 -11.96
CA VAL A 1064 3.79 -36.67 -11.72
C VAL A 1064 3.47 -36.38 -10.24
N LYS A 1065 4.28 -36.89 -9.31
CA LYS A 1065 4.13 -36.60 -7.88
C LYS A 1065 4.29 -35.10 -7.57
N ASP A 1066 5.25 -34.44 -8.19
CA ASP A 1066 5.44 -33.00 -8.01
C ASP A 1066 4.25 -32.19 -8.57
N LYS A 1067 3.74 -32.56 -9.76
CA LYS A 1067 2.53 -31.93 -10.32
C LYS A 1067 1.31 -32.11 -9.42
N LEU A 1068 1.11 -33.31 -8.86
CA LEU A 1068 0.05 -33.58 -7.90
C LEU A 1068 0.22 -32.76 -6.62
N ARG A 1069 1.45 -32.61 -6.11
CA ARG A 1069 1.76 -31.79 -4.94
C ARG A 1069 1.45 -30.32 -5.19
N PHE A 1070 1.81 -29.79 -6.36
CA PHE A 1070 1.52 -28.42 -6.76
C PHE A 1070 0.02 -28.17 -6.97
N TYR A 1071 -0.68 -29.11 -7.61
CA TYR A 1071 -2.14 -29.05 -7.77
C TYR A 1071 -2.85 -29.05 -6.41
N THR A 1072 -2.38 -29.88 -5.46
CA THR A 1072 -2.89 -29.89 -4.08
C THR A 1072 -2.63 -28.57 -3.37
N LYS A 1073 -1.45 -27.95 -3.55
CA LYS A 1073 -1.13 -26.61 -3.03
C LYS A 1073 -2.11 -25.54 -3.54
N CYS A 1074 -2.47 -25.60 -4.83
CA CYS A 1074 -3.46 -24.70 -5.42
C CYS A 1074 -4.86 -24.92 -4.81
N LEU A 1075 -5.28 -26.17 -4.60
CA LEU A 1075 -6.55 -26.50 -3.96
C LEU A 1075 -6.62 -26.00 -2.51
N LYS A 1076 -5.55 -26.16 -1.73
CA LYS A 1076 -5.45 -25.58 -0.38
C LYS A 1076 -5.54 -24.06 -0.40
N GLN A 1077 -4.82 -23.42 -1.33
CA GLN A 1077 -4.87 -21.97 -1.49
C GLN A 1077 -6.30 -21.51 -1.77
N LEU A 1078 -7.01 -22.18 -2.68
CA LEU A 1078 -8.41 -21.93 -2.98
C LEU A 1078 -9.31 -22.13 -1.74
N ALA A 1079 -9.07 -23.20 -0.96
CA ALA A 1079 -9.81 -23.53 0.25
C ALA A 1079 -9.57 -22.56 1.43
N SER A 1080 -8.36 -22.00 1.54
CA SER A 1080 -7.96 -21.10 2.64
C SER A 1080 -8.55 -19.68 2.53
N MET A 1081 -9.13 -19.32 1.40
CA MET A 1081 -9.72 -17.99 1.21
C MET A 1081 -11.10 -17.93 1.87
N SER A 1082 -11.17 -17.25 3.03
CA SER A 1082 -12.26 -17.30 4.02
C SER A 1082 -13.70 -17.00 3.56
N ASN A 1083 -13.93 -16.55 2.32
CA ASN A 1083 -15.25 -16.14 1.81
C ASN A 1083 -15.75 -16.98 0.62
N ILE A 1084 -15.36 -18.26 0.48
CA ILE A 1084 -15.74 -19.12 -0.66
C ILE A 1084 -17.27 -19.10 -0.96
N LYS A 1085 -18.14 -19.19 0.05
CA LYS A 1085 -19.61 -19.16 -0.15
C LYS A 1085 -20.17 -17.83 -0.66
N GLU A 1086 -19.50 -16.70 -0.37
CA GLU A 1086 -19.92 -15.36 -0.79
C GLU A 1086 -19.25 -14.93 -2.12
N LYS A 1087 -17.96 -15.26 -2.32
CA LYS A 1087 -17.19 -14.89 -3.50
C LYS A 1087 -17.66 -15.60 -4.78
N PHE A 1088 -18.05 -16.87 -4.69
CA PHE A 1088 -18.52 -17.65 -5.84
C PHE A 1088 -20.04 -17.56 -6.07
N GLN A 1089 -20.69 -16.45 -5.69
CA GLN A 1089 -22.12 -16.23 -5.96
C GLN A 1089 -22.42 -15.87 -7.42
N HIS A 1090 -21.41 -15.44 -8.19
CA HIS A 1090 -21.57 -15.02 -9.57
C HIS A 1090 -21.63 -16.23 -10.52
N GLU A 1091 -22.75 -16.40 -11.22
CA GLU A 1091 -22.83 -17.25 -12.41
C GLU A 1091 -22.04 -16.59 -13.56
N PRO A 1092 -21.23 -17.34 -14.34
CA PRO A 1092 -21.29 -18.78 -14.58
C PRO A 1092 -20.28 -19.65 -13.80
N LEU A 1093 -19.35 -19.05 -13.05
CA LEU A 1093 -18.24 -19.78 -12.41
C LEU A 1093 -18.73 -20.78 -11.35
N LYS A 1094 -19.81 -20.45 -10.63
CA LYS A 1094 -20.43 -21.35 -9.66
C LYS A 1094 -20.97 -22.63 -10.31
N SER A 1095 -21.71 -22.49 -11.41
CA SER A 1095 -22.18 -23.63 -12.20
C SER A 1095 -21.01 -24.48 -12.71
N ASP A 1096 -19.94 -23.84 -13.17
CA ASP A 1096 -18.75 -24.56 -13.64
C ASP A 1096 -18.05 -25.33 -12.52
N LEU A 1097 -17.89 -24.73 -11.34
CA LEU A 1097 -17.33 -25.40 -10.16
C LEU A 1097 -18.17 -26.58 -9.68
N MET A 1098 -19.48 -26.58 -9.88
CA MET A 1098 -20.34 -27.71 -9.52
C MET A 1098 -20.32 -28.84 -10.57
N ASN A 1099 -20.19 -28.49 -11.85
CA ASN A 1099 -20.48 -29.42 -12.95
C ASN A 1099 -19.26 -29.87 -13.76
N LYS A 1100 -18.11 -29.18 -13.66
CA LYS A 1100 -16.87 -29.51 -14.41
C LYS A 1100 -15.84 -30.22 -13.53
N PRO A 1101 -14.90 -30.98 -14.12
CA PRO A 1101 -13.86 -31.68 -13.38
C PRO A 1101 -12.70 -30.74 -12.98
N TRP A 1102 -12.43 -30.66 -11.68
CA TRP A 1102 -11.31 -29.92 -11.08
C TRP A 1102 -10.89 -30.46 -9.70
N CYS A 1103 -11.70 -31.34 -9.09
CA CYS A 1103 -11.38 -31.97 -7.83
C CYS A 1103 -10.35 -33.07 -8.03
N LEU A 1104 -9.17 -32.94 -7.42
CA LEU A 1104 -8.26 -34.05 -7.23
C LEU A 1104 -8.89 -35.08 -6.28
N ALA A 1105 -9.04 -36.31 -6.75
CA ALA A 1105 -9.52 -37.46 -5.98
C ALA A 1105 -8.52 -38.61 -6.05
N TYR A 1106 -8.53 -39.48 -5.05
CA TYR A 1106 -7.72 -40.69 -5.03
C TYR A 1106 -8.58 -41.94 -4.84
N ARG A 1107 -8.10 -43.08 -5.35
CA ARG A 1107 -8.70 -44.40 -5.12
C ARG A 1107 -7.60 -45.40 -4.76
N ILE A 1108 -7.88 -46.25 -3.78
CA ILE A 1108 -7.01 -47.36 -3.36
C ILE A 1108 -7.46 -48.63 -4.08
N ILE A 1109 -6.55 -49.32 -4.77
CA ILE A 1109 -6.81 -50.56 -5.52
C ILE A 1109 -6.18 -51.75 -4.78
N GLU A 1110 -6.56 -52.99 -5.15
CA GLU A 1110 -6.25 -54.29 -4.49
C GLU A 1110 -4.76 -54.64 -4.21
N ASN A 1111 -3.81 -53.72 -4.37
CA ASN A 1111 -2.39 -53.87 -4.00
C ASN A 1111 -1.87 -52.74 -3.08
N ASN A 1112 -2.75 -51.96 -2.43
CA ASN A 1112 -2.43 -50.69 -1.75
C ASN A 1112 -1.83 -49.60 -2.67
N GLU A 1113 -1.99 -49.75 -3.99
CA GLU A 1113 -1.61 -48.71 -4.94
C GLU A 1113 -2.70 -47.63 -4.99
N THR A 1114 -2.26 -46.36 -4.97
CA THR A 1114 -3.16 -45.19 -4.99
C THR A 1114 -3.14 -44.57 -6.39
N ILE A 1115 -4.31 -44.50 -7.02
CA ILE A 1115 -4.51 -43.80 -8.29
C ILE A 1115 -5.13 -42.43 -8.02
N PHE A 1116 -4.60 -41.40 -8.69
CA PHE A 1116 -5.12 -40.04 -8.62
C PHE A 1116 -5.83 -39.66 -9.92
N GLU A 1117 -7.01 -39.05 -9.82
CA GLU A 1117 -7.84 -38.62 -10.95
C GLU A 1117 -8.42 -37.22 -10.67
N ILE A 1118 -8.64 -36.42 -11.72
CA ILE A 1118 -9.35 -35.14 -11.63
C ILE A 1118 -10.80 -35.35 -12.07
N VAL A 1119 -11.73 -35.11 -11.15
CA VAL A 1119 -13.17 -35.38 -11.35
C VAL A 1119 -14.02 -34.18 -10.91
N LYS A 1120 -15.32 -34.22 -11.19
CA LYS A 1120 -16.26 -33.21 -10.71
C LYS A 1120 -16.60 -33.48 -9.23
N PRO A 1121 -16.99 -32.47 -8.45
CA PRO A 1121 -17.23 -32.63 -7.01
C PRO A 1121 -18.22 -33.74 -6.66
N THR A 1122 -19.30 -33.91 -7.45
CA THR A 1122 -20.35 -34.92 -7.19
C THR A 1122 -19.87 -36.37 -7.34
N ASP A 1123 -18.73 -36.60 -7.97
CA ASP A 1123 -18.16 -37.94 -8.17
C ASP A 1123 -17.11 -38.28 -7.09
N VAL A 1124 -16.88 -37.37 -6.14
CA VAL A 1124 -15.94 -37.53 -5.03
C VAL A 1124 -16.69 -37.78 -3.73
N TYR A 1125 -16.22 -38.77 -2.98
CA TYR A 1125 -16.70 -39.06 -1.63
C TYR A 1125 -15.77 -38.49 -0.57
N LEU A 1126 -16.35 -37.97 0.51
CA LEU A 1126 -15.63 -37.48 1.67
C LEU A 1126 -15.47 -38.63 2.67
N ASN A 1127 -14.21 -38.95 3.02
CA ASN A 1127 -13.87 -40.13 3.81
C ASN A 1127 -14.08 -39.89 5.33
N ASP A 1128 -15.23 -40.32 5.83
CA ASP A 1128 -15.54 -40.49 7.25
C ASP A 1128 -15.57 -41.95 7.70
N ASP A 1129 -15.45 -42.89 6.77
CA ASP A 1129 -15.46 -44.34 7.03
C ASP A 1129 -14.40 -45.06 6.20
N HIS A 1130 -13.19 -45.12 6.76
CA HIS A 1130 -12.03 -45.70 6.10
C HIS A 1130 -12.23 -47.19 5.76
N GLN A 1131 -13.05 -47.93 6.51
CA GLN A 1131 -13.31 -49.34 6.21
C GLN A 1131 -14.12 -49.47 4.91
N SER A 1132 -15.17 -48.66 4.77
CA SER A 1132 -15.96 -48.62 3.53
C SER A 1132 -15.13 -48.16 2.32
N VAL A 1133 -14.12 -47.30 2.52
CA VAL A 1133 -13.17 -46.93 1.45
C VAL A 1133 -12.35 -48.13 0.96
N ILE A 1134 -11.87 -48.98 1.88
CA ILE A 1134 -11.13 -50.19 1.52
C ILE A 1134 -12.05 -51.18 0.80
N ASP A 1135 -13.26 -51.39 1.31
CA ASP A 1135 -14.17 -52.44 0.83
C ASP A 1135 -14.83 -52.09 -0.52
N LEU A 1136 -15.16 -50.81 -0.76
CA LEU A 1136 -15.89 -50.36 -1.95
C LEU A 1136 -14.99 -49.65 -2.99
N GLN A 1137 -13.77 -49.28 -2.60
CA GLN A 1137 -12.79 -48.56 -3.43
C GLN A 1137 -13.36 -47.32 -4.17
N PRO A 1138 -14.09 -46.41 -3.49
CA PRO A 1138 -14.62 -45.20 -4.10
C PRO A 1138 -13.53 -44.16 -4.35
N LEU A 1139 -13.78 -43.20 -5.25
CA LEU A 1139 -12.94 -42.02 -5.41
C LEU A 1139 -13.15 -41.08 -4.22
N CYS A 1140 -12.09 -40.85 -3.44
CA CYS A 1140 -12.13 -40.08 -2.21
C CYS A 1140 -11.37 -38.75 -2.35
N ALA A 1141 -11.83 -37.73 -1.61
CA ALA A 1141 -11.09 -36.49 -1.46
C ALA A 1141 -9.80 -36.71 -0.63
N PRO A 1142 -8.69 -35.99 -0.91
CA PRO A 1142 -7.50 -35.98 -0.07
C PRO A 1142 -7.82 -35.74 1.42
N ASP A 1143 -7.12 -36.41 2.34
CA ASP A 1143 -7.37 -36.31 3.79
C ASP A 1143 -6.81 -35.01 4.38
N GLU A 1144 -7.38 -33.89 3.93
CA GLU A 1144 -7.05 -32.54 4.36
C GLU A 1144 -8.34 -31.75 4.60
N LEU A 1145 -8.51 -31.24 5.82
CA LEU A 1145 -9.76 -30.63 6.27
C LEU A 1145 -10.24 -29.47 5.38
N ASP A 1146 -9.32 -28.65 4.88
CA ASP A 1146 -9.67 -27.48 4.05
C ASP A 1146 -10.20 -27.92 2.67
N ILE A 1147 -9.59 -28.94 2.06
CA ILE A 1147 -10.02 -29.50 0.77
C ILE A 1147 -11.37 -30.22 0.93
N ILE A 1148 -11.55 -30.98 2.02
CA ILE A 1148 -12.80 -31.67 2.34
C ILE A 1148 -13.96 -30.67 2.43
N LYS A 1149 -13.79 -29.58 3.18
CA LYS A 1149 -14.80 -28.51 3.30
C LYS A 1149 -15.08 -27.83 1.95
N LEU A 1150 -14.04 -27.59 1.15
CA LEU A 1150 -14.19 -26.99 -0.17
C LEU A 1150 -15.02 -27.89 -1.09
N TYR A 1151 -14.74 -29.19 -1.13
CA TYR A 1151 -15.47 -30.14 -1.97
C TYR A 1151 -16.92 -30.33 -1.50
N GLU A 1152 -17.15 -30.33 -0.18
CA GLU A 1152 -18.50 -30.38 0.41
C GLU A 1152 -19.37 -29.20 -0.07
N ILE A 1153 -18.81 -27.98 -0.13
CA ILE A 1153 -19.53 -26.78 -0.60
C ILE A 1153 -20.05 -26.95 -2.05
N PHE A 1154 -19.29 -27.65 -2.90
CA PHE A 1154 -19.60 -27.79 -4.32
C PHE A 1154 -20.26 -29.13 -4.70
N GLY A 1155 -20.66 -29.94 -3.71
CA GLY A 1155 -21.56 -31.08 -3.91
C GLY A 1155 -20.94 -32.47 -3.72
N ALA A 1156 -19.73 -32.58 -3.17
CA ALA A 1156 -19.21 -33.87 -2.71
C ALA A 1156 -20.02 -34.39 -1.52
N GLN A 1157 -20.23 -35.71 -1.48
CA GLN A 1157 -21.06 -36.36 -0.46
C GLN A 1157 -20.21 -37.16 0.52
N TRP A 1158 -20.65 -37.28 1.77
CA TRP A 1158 -19.97 -38.12 2.73
C TRP A 1158 -20.24 -39.60 2.46
N LEU A 1159 -19.21 -40.42 2.64
CA LEU A 1159 -19.31 -41.83 2.31
C LEU A 1159 -20.35 -42.54 3.18
N SER A 1160 -20.45 -42.20 4.47
CA SER A 1160 -21.47 -42.78 5.35
C SER A 1160 -22.92 -42.46 4.97
N GLU A 1161 -23.19 -41.33 4.30
CA GLU A 1161 -24.53 -40.93 3.85
C GLU A 1161 -24.98 -41.70 2.60
N THR A 1162 -24.02 -42.29 1.86
CA THR A 1162 -24.25 -42.90 0.54
C THR A 1162 -24.16 -44.42 0.58
N VAL A 1163 -23.41 -44.98 1.53
CA VAL A 1163 -23.27 -46.43 1.71
C VAL A 1163 -24.42 -46.98 2.54
N LYS A 1164 -25.18 -47.92 1.97
CA LYS A 1164 -26.19 -48.69 2.70
C LYS A 1164 -25.58 -50.00 3.20
N ARG A 1165 -25.58 -50.21 4.51
CA ARG A 1165 -25.22 -51.49 5.13
C ARG A 1165 -26.49 -52.28 5.44
N THR A 1166 -26.50 -53.55 5.09
CA THR A 1166 -27.59 -54.48 5.44
C THR A 1166 -26.97 -55.71 6.10
N LEU A 1167 -27.24 -55.89 7.39
CA LEU A 1167 -26.84 -57.08 8.12
C LEU A 1167 -27.83 -58.21 7.87
N ILE A 1168 -27.31 -59.39 7.50
CA ILE A 1168 -28.09 -60.62 7.37
C ILE A 1168 -27.62 -61.56 8.48
N HIS A 1169 -28.39 -61.61 9.58
CA HIS A 1169 -28.10 -62.53 10.67
C HIS A 1169 -28.40 -63.96 10.25
N THR A 1170 -27.43 -64.86 10.41
CA THR A 1170 -27.60 -66.30 10.15
C THR A 1170 -27.39 -67.09 11.45
N GLY A 1171 -28.41 -67.84 11.87
CA GLY A 1171 -28.40 -68.65 13.10
C GLY A 1171 -29.50 -68.31 14.11
N GLN A 1172 -29.65 -69.11 15.17
CA GLN A 1172 -30.56 -68.83 16.29
C GLN A 1172 -29.84 -67.97 17.34
N ILE A 1173 -30.45 -66.84 17.70
CA ILE A 1173 -29.94 -65.88 18.69
C ILE A 1173 -30.14 -66.46 20.10
N PHE A 1174 -29.06 -66.59 20.88
CA PHE A 1174 -29.12 -67.01 22.28
C PHE A 1174 -28.54 -65.93 23.18
N THR A 1175 -29.31 -65.52 24.19
CA THR A 1175 -28.85 -64.57 25.22
C THR A 1175 -28.05 -65.33 26.27
N THR A 1176 -26.77 -64.95 26.43
CA THR A 1176 -25.89 -65.44 27.49
C THR A 1176 -25.64 -64.35 28.51
N GLU A 1177 -25.19 -64.72 29.71
CA GLU A 1177 -24.86 -63.75 30.76
C GLU A 1177 -23.74 -62.79 30.30
N ARG A 1178 -22.80 -63.31 29.50
CA ARG A 1178 -21.73 -62.52 28.87
C ARG A 1178 -22.25 -61.57 27.78
N SER A 1179 -23.25 -61.96 27.00
CA SER A 1179 -23.85 -61.08 25.99
C SER A 1179 -24.71 -59.98 26.64
N LYS A 1180 -25.35 -60.25 27.78
CA LYS A 1180 -26.03 -59.22 28.59
C LYS A 1180 -25.04 -58.20 29.17
N GLN A 1181 -23.96 -58.67 29.79
CA GLN A 1181 -22.91 -57.77 30.31
C GLN A 1181 -22.25 -56.96 29.20
N LEU A 1182 -22.05 -57.54 28.01
CA LEU A 1182 -21.51 -56.82 26.85
C LEU A 1182 -22.51 -55.78 26.33
N SER A 1183 -23.80 -56.11 26.24
CA SER A 1183 -24.87 -55.16 25.87
C SER A 1183 -24.94 -53.97 26.84
N GLU A 1184 -24.89 -54.23 28.15
CA GLU A 1184 -24.88 -53.17 29.18
C GLU A 1184 -23.61 -52.30 29.11
N LEU A 1185 -22.46 -52.91 28.77
CA LEU A 1185 -21.20 -52.18 28.62
C LEU A 1185 -21.17 -51.33 27.34
N ILE A 1186 -21.82 -51.79 26.27
CA ILE A 1186 -22.02 -51.05 25.02
C ILE A 1186 -22.99 -49.88 25.29
N ASP A 1187 -24.13 -50.12 25.94
CA ASP A 1187 -25.09 -49.06 26.33
C ASP A 1187 -24.45 -48.01 27.26
N TYR A 1188 -23.58 -48.42 28.19
CA TYR A 1188 -22.86 -47.50 29.09
C TYR A 1188 -21.78 -46.66 28.38
N ARG A 1189 -21.24 -47.11 27.24
CA ARG A 1189 -20.16 -46.44 26.51
C ARG A 1189 -20.59 -45.79 25.20
N LEU A 1190 -21.82 -46.02 24.77
CA LEU A 1190 -22.40 -45.54 23.51
C LEU A 1190 -22.32 -44.01 23.39
N ASP A 1191 -22.56 -43.28 24.48
CA ASP A 1191 -22.46 -41.81 24.52
C ASP A 1191 -21.03 -41.26 24.31
N MET A 1192 -20.00 -42.08 24.50
CA MET A 1192 -18.59 -41.66 24.35
C MET A 1192 -17.99 -41.92 22.96
N LEU A 1193 -18.70 -42.63 22.07
CA LEU A 1193 -18.12 -43.16 20.82
C LEU A 1193 -18.59 -42.49 19.52
N PHE A 1194 -19.53 -41.53 19.57
CA PHE A 1194 -20.15 -41.01 18.36
C PHE A 1194 -20.13 -39.48 18.26
N VAL A 1195 -18.96 -38.96 17.90
CA VAL A 1195 -18.79 -37.66 17.24
C VAL A 1195 -18.05 -37.96 15.94
N ASN A 1196 -18.68 -37.67 14.79
CA ASN A 1196 -18.00 -37.84 13.49
C ASN A 1196 -16.98 -36.70 13.26
N LYS A 1197 -16.20 -36.75 12.16
CA LYS A 1197 -15.25 -35.68 11.77
C LYS A 1197 -15.91 -34.28 11.59
N ARG A 1198 -17.26 -34.18 11.63
CA ARG A 1198 -18.02 -32.92 11.58
C ARG A 1198 -18.29 -32.28 12.95
N GLY A 1199 -18.00 -32.97 14.06
CA GLY A 1199 -18.34 -32.48 15.39
C GLY A 1199 -19.83 -32.62 15.74
N GLU A 1200 -20.59 -33.38 14.95
CA GLU A 1200 -22.03 -33.59 15.13
C GLU A 1200 -22.30 -34.98 15.76
N TYR A 1201 -23.32 -35.05 16.62
CA TYR A 1201 -23.88 -36.31 17.10
C TYR A 1201 -24.62 -37.00 15.94
N LEU A 1202 -24.28 -38.25 15.63
CA LEU A 1202 -24.93 -39.01 14.56
C LEU A 1202 -26.43 -39.20 14.88
N GLU A 1203 -27.32 -38.77 13.98
CA GLU A 1203 -28.73 -39.20 14.00
C GLU A 1203 -28.82 -40.70 13.61
N ASN A 1204 -29.84 -41.40 14.11
CA ASN A 1204 -30.07 -42.86 13.99
C ASN A 1204 -29.15 -43.77 14.85
N ILE A 1205 -28.94 -43.40 16.12
CA ILE A 1205 -28.23 -44.22 17.12
C ILE A 1205 -28.87 -45.62 17.25
N ASP A 1206 -30.20 -45.74 17.15
CA ASP A 1206 -30.89 -47.02 17.33
C ASP A 1206 -30.64 -48.05 16.20
N GLU A 1207 -30.36 -47.61 14.95
CA GLU A 1207 -30.01 -48.55 13.86
C GLU A 1207 -28.58 -49.08 14.02
N LYS A 1208 -27.61 -48.22 14.34
CA LYS A 1208 -26.23 -48.65 14.63
C LYS A 1208 -26.10 -49.44 15.93
N ARG A 1209 -27.02 -49.24 16.87
CA ARG A 1209 -27.17 -50.04 18.10
C ARG A 1209 -27.56 -51.49 17.79
N LEU A 1210 -28.45 -51.70 16.82
CA LEU A 1210 -28.82 -53.03 16.33
C LEU A 1210 -27.68 -53.71 15.56
N ASP A 1211 -26.81 -52.94 14.91
CA ASP A 1211 -25.64 -53.49 14.20
C ASP A 1211 -24.54 -54.02 15.13
N LEU A 1212 -24.42 -53.44 16.33
CA LEU A 1212 -23.40 -53.79 17.34
C LEU A 1212 -23.84 -54.90 18.31
N LEU A 1213 -25.15 -55.13 18.46
CA LEU A 1213 -25.77 -56.18 19.28
C LEU A 1213 -25.95 -57.47 18.49
#